data_AF-A0A7J9SE84-F1
#
_entry.id   AF-A0A7J9SE84-F1
#
_cell.length_a   1.000
_cell.length_b   1.000
_cell.length_c   1.000
_cell.angle_alpha   90.00
_cell.angle_beta   90.00
_cell.angle_gamma   90.00
#
_symmetry.space_group_name_H-M   'P 1'
#
loop_
_entity.id
_entity.type
_entity.pdbx_description
1 polymer ?
#
loop_
_entity_poly.entity_id
_entity_poly.type
_entity_poly.pdbx_seq_one_letter_code
_entity_poly.pdbx_strand_id
1 'polypeptide(L)'
;GSQAFGIYLSGDSGNYEFYDNNITVAGEGSEAIKLSYWLSGPNSNIYRNNITSEQSYAIDIIHCQGVRFYQNNIDGLINNGTNNYFVSSENITYYYNGNPYSGVLGNYWAGYLEADTNGDGIIDTPYTENYTNDTKPLAGIWGVDLTSNAPKVDYNDGMIHITEENFTSVSPYTGGGSAYVVITTPGYYILDCDYVNDSSIYKFIVIESDNVTFDGNNHWLNKTGDYVVYSNTENMLENVTVKNLMTSSSIYITASNSNVSSNTAQYVGVYGEYNTISSNTAYDVEVSGEYNTISTNTVENRFYLAYDDGLNNSIIFNNTVNSIELIGDNNKISSNTVDYIDMEGDWEYLSNNNTISSNIITDYIYVYGDYNTLANNTVEDEIYTCGLYTIISSNTVTNSSDYAIDFDGEGEGAYATVFNNTVLASEYGIRLDDCDEDYSNISYNTVYSSEYPLIIGDEVTGCNIYLNNFIYTDTVNISGITPGETGKNSFLSPFKIEYKYNGNSYSNFLGNYWSDYSGTDADANGIGDTYYLYGCDDESDYLENDTAPLIGMWGIDLIPYTPVTTHTTRSSGGGGRSYDSDISDEIDSKVIKNFVSSATVLFGNEIDQQFAEELRERIQNAEGFKISGNAVIVGGPKANPFAREYNDQFEMPISNDYPGENKGVIQVMTIQDNSGKIVKSYTIVYIAGSDRLGTQAALEYFKTLDELPDGPIMVEWTANGPVVVE
;
A
#
# COMPACT_ATOMS: atom_id res chain seq x y z
N GLY A 1 -64.41 -43.30 0.82
CA GLY A 1 -64.95 -43.72 2.12
C GLY A 1 -63.87 -44.30 3.01
N SER A 2 -62.75 -43.59 3.13
CA SER A 2 -61.66 -43.87 4.07
C SER A 2 -61.45 -42.59 4.86
N GLN A 3 -61.55 -42.65 6.20
CA GLN A 3 -61.17 -41.52 7.06
C GLN A 3 -59.70 -41.20 6.80
N ALA A 4 -59.37 -39.93 6.59
CA ALA A 4 -58.01 -39.46 6.42
C ALA A 4 -57.63 -38.63 7.64
N PHE A 5 -56.48 -38.93 8.26
CA PHE A 5 -56.01 -38.20 9.42
C PHE A 5 -54.76 -37.43 9.03
N GLY A 6 -54.66 -36.16 9.44
CA GLY A 6 -53.39 -35.43 9.37
C GLY A 6 -52.37 -36.13 10.28
N ILE A 7 -52.75 -36.29 11.54
CA ILE A 7 -51.99 -37.02 12.55
C ILE A 7 -52.93 -37.88 13.37
N TYR A 8 -52.55 -39.15 13.53
CA TYR A 8 -53.31 -40.12 14.30
C TYR A 8 -52.44 -40.80 15.34
N LEU A 9 -52.80 -40.64 16.62
CA LEU A 9 -52.13 -41.26 17.75
C LEU A 9 -53.07 -42.31 18.36
N SER A 10 -52.58 -43.55 18.42
CA SER A 10 -53.29 -44.72 18.96
C SER A 10 -52.35 -45.64 19.73
N GLY A 11 -52.68 -46.01 20.98
CA GLY A 11 -51.94 -47.01 21.75
C GLY A 11 -52.10 -46.90 23.27
N ASP A 12 -51.57 -47.88 24.01
CA ASP A 12 -51.67 -47.93 25.47
C ASP A 12 -50.56 -47.11 26.18
N SER A 13 -50.99 -46.15 27.01
CA SER A 13 -50.25 -45.40 28.07
C SER A 13 -48.79 -44.96 27.79
N GLY A 14 -48.59 -43.65 27.57
CA GLY A 14 -47.29 -42.96 27.56
C GLY A 14 -47.46 -41.43 27.51
N ASN A 15 -46.44 -40.66 27.92
CA ASN A 15 -46.39 -39.20 27.74
C ASN A 15 -45.85 -38.87 26.34
N TYR A 16 -46.40 -37.85 25.68
CA TYR A 16 -45.96 -37.41 24.36
C TYR A 16 -45.99 -35.90 24.24
N GLU A 17 -45.06 -35.35 23.47
CA GLU A 17 -45.05 -33.94 23.11
C GLU A 17 -45.22 -33.79 21.61
N PHE A 18 -46.12 -32.91 21.21
CA PHE A 18 -46.42 -32.64 19.82
C PHE A 18 -46.50 -31.14 19.60
N TYR A 19 -45.52 -30.58 18.88
CA TYR A 19 -45.39 -29.13 18.76
C TYR A 19 -44.75 -28.64 17.47
N ASP A 20 -45.02 -27.38 17.13
CA ASP A 20 -44.49 -26.66 15.96
C ASP A 20 -44.84 -27.31 14.61
N ASN A 21 -46.02 -27.92 14.49
CA ASN A 21 -46.51 -28.54 13.26
C ASN A 21 -47.54 -27.66 12.53
N ASN A 22 -47.62 -27.80 11.21
CA ASN A 22 -48.68 -27.21 10.39
C ASN A 22 -49.51 -28.31 9.73
N ILE A 23 -50.78 -28.43 10.11
CA ILE A 23 -51.67 -29.54 9.73
C ILE A 23 -52.93 -28.94 9.12
N THR A 24 -53.17 -29.27 7.85
CA THR A 24 -54.38 -28.87 7.14
C THR A 24 -55.03 -30.09 6.51
N VAL A 25 -56.32 -30.30 6.79
CA VAL A 25 -57.12 -31.34 6.15
C VAL A 25 -58.36 -30.74 5.48
N ALA A 26 -58.60 -31.16 4.24
CA ALA A 26 -59.75 -30.73 3.43
C ALA A 26 -60.49 -31.97 2.90
N GLY A 27 -61.57 -32.38 3.59
CA GLY A 27 -62.44 -33.47 3.14
C GLY A 27 -63.38 -34.02 4.21
N GLU A 28 -64.62 -34.34 3.83
CA GLU A 28 -65.62 -34.94 4.72
C GLU A 28 -65.08 -36.21 5.41
N GLY A 29 -65.12 -36.24 6.74
CA GLY A 29 -64.64 -37.36 7.55
C GLY A 29 -63.13 -37.41 7.73
N SER A 30 -62.40 -36.32 7.49
CA SER A 30 -60.96 -36.21 7.74
C SER A 30 -60.67 -35.37 8.98
N GLU A 31 -59.91 -35.88 9.95
CA GLU A 31 -59.55 -35.15 11.17
C GLU A 31 -58.08 -34.67 11.13
N ALA A 32 -57.81 -33.43 11.55
CA ALA A 32 -56.43 -32.91 11.50
C ALA A 32 -55.56 -33.62 12.56
N ILE A 33 -56.00 -33.66 13.81
CA ILE A 33 -55.41 -34.47 14.87
C ILE A 33 -56.47 -35.42 15.42
N LYS A 34 -56.13 -36.72 15.53
CA LYS A 34 -56.97 -37.72 16.18
C LYS A 34 -56.20 -38.46 17.27
N LEU A 35 -56.80 -38.54 18.46
CA LEU A 35 -56.29 -39.25 19.63
C LEU A 35 -57.26 -40.39 20.01
N SER A 36 -56.79 -41.64 20.06
CA SER A 36 -57.65 -42.79 20.38
C SER A 36 -56.96 -43.89 21.20
N TYR A 37 -57.75 -44.83 21.71
CA TYR A 37 -57.33 -46.04 22.46
C TYR A 37 -56.60 -45.79 23.80
N TRP A 38 -57.21 -45.04 24.72
CA TRP A 38 -56.75 -44.95 26.12
C TRP A 38 -55.36 -44.35 26.33
N LEU A 39 -54.92 -43.44 25.45
CA LEU A 39 -53.79 -42.57 25.71
C LEU A 39 -54.07 -41.75 26.97
N SER A 40 -53.43 -42.14 28.07
CA SER A 40 -53.59 -41.54 29.40
C SER A 40 -52.21 -41.24 29.96
N GLY A 41 -51.72 -40.04 29.67
CA GLY A 41 -50.46 -39.51 30.17
C GLY A 41 -50.72 -38.15 30.82
N PRO A 42 -50.48 -37.97 32.14
CA PRO A 42 -50.72 -36.69 32.82
C PRO A 42 -49.77 -35.56 32.37
N ASN A 43 -48.77 -35.88 31.54
CA ASN A 43 -47.76 -34.95 31.02
C ASN A 43 -47.71 -34.94 29.48
N SER A 44 -48.79 -35.28 28.79
CA SER A 44 -48.83 -35.14 27.33
C SER A 44 -49.19 -33.71 26.92
N ASN A 45 -48.41 -33.12 26.02
CA ASN A 45 -48.54 -31.73 25.58
C ASN A 45 -48.70 -31.65 24.06
N ILE A 46 -49.69 -30.90 23.61
CA ILE A 46 -49.92 -30.53 22.21
C ILE A 46 -49.86 -29.00 22.16
N TYR A 47 -48.79 -28.43 21.60
CA TYR A 47 -48.58 -26.98 21.71
C TYR A 47 -47.88 -26.34 20.51
N ARG A 48 -48.12 -25.06 20.24
CA ARG A 48 -47.53 -24.34 19.08
C ARG A 48 -47.80 -24.94 17.70
N ASN A 49 -48.94 -25.62 17.51
CA ASN A 49 -49.30 -26.17 16.21
C ASN A 49 -50.31 -25.26 15.49
N ASN A 50 -50.22 -25.20 14.15
CA ASN A 50 -51.27 -24.68 13.27
C ASN A 50 -52.15 -25.85 12.83
N ILE A 51 -53.43 -25.84 13.19
CA ILE A 51 -54.35 -26.96 12.99
C ILE A 51 -55.61 -26.46 12.29
N THR A 52 -55.80 -26.87 11.05
CA THR A 52 -56.93 -26.45 10.22
C THR A 52 -57.72 -27.66 9.70
N SER A 53 -59.04 -27.64 9.88
CA SER A 53 -59.97 -28.62 9.31
C SER A 53 -61.22 -27.94 8.75
N GLU A 54 -61.42 -28.05 7.43
CA GLU A 54 -62.49 -27.34 6.73
C GLU A 54 -63.88 -27.98 6.85
N GLN A 55 -63.95 -29.31 7.11
CA GLN A 55 -65.20 -30.09 6.94
C GLN A 55 -65.47 -31.12 8.06
N SER A 56 -64.65 -31.18 9.12
CA SER A 56 -64.77 -32.14 10.23
C SER A 56 -64.12 -31.59 11.51
N TYR A 57 -63.61 -32.45 12.40
CA TYR A 57 -62.86 -32.04 13.58
C TYR A 57 -61.41 -31.66 13.23
N ALA A 58 -60.97 -30.49 13.70
CA ALA A 58 -59.57 -30.13 13.83
C ALA A 58 -58.87 -31.02 14.86
N ILE A 59 -59.53 -31.31 15.99
CA ILE A 59 -59.01 -32.25 17.00
C ILE A 59 -60.14 -33.19 17.44
N ASP A 60 -59.97 -34.50 17.21
CA ASP A 60 -60.89 -35.55 17.63
C ASP A 60 -60.27 -36.44 18.72
N ILE A 61 -60.82 -36.39 19.93
CA ILE A 61 -60.30 -37.10 21.11
C ILE A 61 -61.31 -38.15 21.56
N ILE A 62 -60.92 -39.42 21.46
CA ILE A 62 -61.76 -40.57 21.79
C ILE A 62 -61.07 -41.41 22.87
N HIS A 63 -61.70 -41.54 24.05
CA HIS A 63 -61.19 -42.34 25.17
C HIS A 63 -59.79 -41.94 25.68
N CYS A 64 -59.35 -40.68 25.48
CA CYS A 64 -58.07 -40.15 25.98
C CYS A 64 -58.32 -39.05 27.03
N GLN A 65 -57.42 -38.94 28.02
CA GLN A 65 -57.54 -37.98 29.12
C GLN A 65 -56.16 -37.49 29.59
N GLY A 66 -56.12 -36.30 30.19
CA GLY A 66 -54.91 -35.72 30.79
C GLY A 66 -54.00 -34.96 29.82
N VAL A 67 -54.43 -34.75 28.57
CA VAL A 67 -53.64 -34.03 27.55
C VAL A 67 -53.78 -32.52 27.73
N ARG A 68 -52.68 -31.78 27.58
CA ARG A 68 -52.67 -30.32 27.59
C ARG A 68 -52.55 -29.75 26.18
N PHE A 69 -53.39 -28.78 25.87
CA PHE A 69 -53.38 -28.03 24.61
C PHE A 69 -53.14 -26.56 24.92
N TYR A 70 -52.03 -25.99 24.45
CA TYR A 70 -51.72 -24.57 24.66
C TYR A 70 -50.90 -24.01 23.50
N GLN A 71 -50.95 -22.71 23.24
CA GLN A 71 -50.23 -22.02 22.15
C GLN A 71 -50.55 -22.54 20.73
N ASN A 72 -51.61 -23.32 20.53
CA ASN A 72 -51.99 -23.77 19.20
C ASN A 72 -52.87 -22.74 18.50
N ASN A 73 -52.79 -22.70 17.17
CA ASN A 73 -53.69 -21.95 16.30
C ASN A 73 -54.70 -22.93 15.70
N ILE A 74 -55.94 -22.89 16.17
CA ILE A 74 -56.97 -23.89 15.86
C ILE A 74 -58.07 -23.27 15.00
N ASP A 75 -58.25 -23.82 13.81
CA ASP A 75 -59.31 -23.48 12.87
C ASP A 75 -60.12 -24.74 12.50
N GLY A 76 -61.24 -24.95 13.20
CA GLY A 76 -62.14 -26.09 13.01
C GLY A 76 -62.72 -26.62 14.32
N LEU A 77 -63.59 -27.63 14.22
CA LEU A 77 -64.31 -28.17 15.38
C LEU A 77 -63.42 -29.05 16.26
N ILE A 78 -63.76 -29.18 17.54
CA ILE A 78 -63.10 -30.13 18.45
C ILE A 78 -64.10 -31.10 19.05
N ASN A 79 -63.71 -32.36 19.15
CA ASN A 79 -64.32 -33.33 20.05
C ASN A 79 -63.36 -33.60 21.21
N ASN A 80 -63.61 -33.01 22.37
CA ASN A 80 -62.67 -32.98 23.49
C ASN A 80 -62.54 -34.32 24.26
N GLY A 81 -63.51 -35.23 24.16
CA GLY A 81 -63.57 -36.38 25.06
C GLY A 81 -63.78 -35.94 26.53
N THR A 82 -63.05 -36.54 27.48
CA THR A 82 -63.20 -36.26 28.93
C THR A 82 -61.86 -35.98 29.61
N ASN A 83 -61.82 -34.98 30.51
CA ASN A 83 -60.69 -34.66 31.40
C ASN A 83 -59.37 -34.24 30.68
N ASN A 84 -59.44 -33.36 29.68
CA ASN A 84 -58.28 -32.70 29.07
C ASN A 84 -58.20 -31.21 29.45
N TYR A 85 -57.03 -30.60 29.29
CA TYR A 85 -56.76 -29.22 29.68
C TYR A 85 -56.41 -28.39 28.44
N PHE A 86 -57.02 -27.22 28.27
CA PHE A 86 -56.71 -26.30 27.16
C PHE A 86 -55.85 -25.12 27.60
N VAL A 87 -54.97 -25.37 28.57
CA VAL A 87 -54.04 -24.38 29.10
C VAL A 87 -52.72 -25.04 29.48
N SER A 88 -51.65 -24.25 29.51
CA SER A 88 -50.35 -24.66 30.04
C SER A 88 -50.43 -25.00 31.53
N SER A 89 -49.53 -25.87 32.01
CA SER A 89 -49.43 -26.19 33.45
C SER A 89 -48.67 -25.13 34.25
N GLU A 90 -47.84 -24.34 33.58
CA GLU A 90 -47.00 -23.31 34.18
C GLU A 90 -47.14 -21.99 33.44
N ASN A 91 -46.70 -20.91 34.07
CA ASN A 91 -46.63 -19.61 33.43
C ASN A 91 -45.60 -19.65 32.30
N ILE A 92 -45.97 -19.12 31.14
CA ILE A 92 -45.10 -18.96 29.98
C ILE A 92 -44.87 -17.46 29.81
N THR A 93 -43.61 -17.08 29.55
CA THR A 93 -43.26 -15.71 29.13
C THR A 93 -43.56 -15.55 27.66
N TYR A 94 -44.24 -14.46 27.29
CA TYR A 94 -44.62 -14.17 25.92
C TYR A 94 -44.66 -12.66 25.67
N TYR A 95 -44.67 -12.27 24.39
CA TYR A 95 -44.76 -10.89 23.96
C TYR A 95 -46.06 -10.70 23.18
N TYR A 96 -46.78 -9.61 23.46
CA TYR A 96 -47.98 -9.22 22.72
C TYR A 96 -47.93 -7.70 22.47
N ASN A 97 -48.11 -7.30 21.21
CA ASN A 97 -47.90 -5.91 20.77
C ASN A 97 -46.57 -5.30 21.27
N GLY A 98 -45.53 -6.12 21.32
CA GLY A 98 -44.18 -5.75 21.73
C GLY A 98 -43.92 -5.65 23.24
N ASN A 99 -44.94 -5.83 24.10
CA ASN A 99 -44.77 -5.77 25.56
C ASN A 99 -44.59 -7.19 26.15
N PRO A 100 -43.69 -7.38 27.14
CA PRO A 100 -43.51 -8.67 27.79
C PRO A 100 -44.60 -8.95 28.83
N TYR A 101 -45.12 -10.17 28.81
CA TYR A 101 -46.10 -10.70 29.75
C TYR A 101 -45.69 -12.08 30.24
N SER A 102 -46.28 -12.53 31.35
CA SER A 102 -46.09 -13.88 31.87
C SER A 102 -47.38 -14.40 32.49
N GLY A 103 -47.83 -15.56 32.04
CA GLY A 103 -49.09 -16.14 32.48
C GLY A 103 -49.34 -17.54 31.95
N VAL A 104 -50.37 -18.19 32.47
CA VAL A 104 -50.89 -19.44 31.91
C VAL A 104 -51.53 -19.13 30.55
N LEU A 105 -51.15 -19.88 29.51
CA LEU A 105 -51.60 -19.66 28.14
C LEU A 105 -52.51 -20.78 27.67
N GLY A 106 -53.58 -20.42 26.96
CA GLY A 106 -54.44 -21.32 26.21
C GLY A 106 -54.13 -21.29 24.72
N ASN A 107 -55.14 -21.39 23.88
CA ASN A 107 -55.01 -21.55 22.43
C ASN A 107 -55.69 -20.38 21.68
N TYR A 108 -55.27 -20.14 20.45
CA TYR A 108 -55.98 -19.27 19.53
C TYR A 108 -57.08 -20.07 18.82
N TRP A 109 -58.28 -19.49 18.76
CA TRP A 109 -59.47 -20.11 18.17
C TRP A 109 -59.98 -19.24 17.02
N ALA A 110 -59.92 -19.76 15.80
CA ALA A 110 -60.34 -19.01 14.62
C ALA A 110 -61.82 -18.62 14.72
N GLY A 111 -62.09 -17.32 14.50
CA GLY A 111 -63.45 -16.76 14.58
C GLY A 111 -63.94 -16.46 16.01
N TYR A 112 -63.16 -16.76 17.05
CA TYR A 112 -63.48 -16.36 18.42
C TYR A 112 -62.95 -14.94 18.69
N LEU A 113 -63.85 -13.96 18.62
CA LEU A 113 -63.53 -12.53 18.70
C LEU A 113 -64.17 -11.89 19.94
N GLU A 114 -63.64 -12.21 21.12
CA GLU A 114 -64.04 -11.60 22.39
C GLU A 114 -63.02 -10.55 22.85
N ALA A 115 -63.37 -9.76 23.87
CA ALA A 115 -62.52 -8.67 24.34
C ALA A 115 -61.32 -9.16 25.18
N ASP A 116 -60.13 -8.68 24.82
CA ASP A 116 -58.97 -8.56 25.73
C ASP A 116 -59.00 -7.13 26.30
N THR A 117 -59.61 -6.97 27.47
CA THR A 117 -59.84 -5.65 28.09
C THR A 117 -58.59 -5.13 28.79
N ASN A 118 -57.70 -6.04 29.20
CA ASN A 118 -56.52 -5.72 29.97
C ASN A 118 -55.28 -5.51 29.08
N GLY A 119 -55.35 -5.94 27.80
CA GLY A 119 -54.33 -5.74 26.78
C GLY A 119 -53.12 -6.67 26.90
N ASP A 120 -53.24 -7.77 27.64
CA ASP A 120 -52.17 -8.73 27.88
C ASP A 120 -52.07 -9.81 26.80
N GLY A 121 -52.92 -9.80 25.77
CA GLY A 121 -52.91 -10.80 24.70
C GLY A 121 -53.66 -12.08 25.04
N ILE A 122 -54.33 -12.15 26.20
CA ILE A 122 -55.22 -13.23 26.61
C ILE A 122 -56.64 -12.68 26.68
N ILE A 123 -57.56 -13.36 26.02
CA ILE A 123 -58.98 -13.02 26.06
C ILE A 123 -59.53 -13.26 27.47
N ASP A 124 -60.25 -12.27 28.02
CA ASP A 124 -60.74 -12.29 29.41
C ASP A 124 -61.89 -13.31 29.62
N THR A 125 -62.58 -13.69 28.54
CA THR A 125 -63.68 -14.67 28.54
C THR A 125 -63.17 -16.05 28.13
N PRO A 126 -63.45 -17.12 28.90
CA PRO A 126 -63.11 -18.49 28.51
C PRO A 126 -63.81 -18.96 27.23
N TYR A 127 -63.11 -19.75 26.41
CA TYR A 127 -63.71 -20.48 25.29
C TYR A 127 -64.25 -21.83 25.77
N THR A 128 -65.57 -22.03 25.64
CA THR A 128 -66.29 -23.20 26.22
C THR A 128 -67.10 -24.01 25.21
N GLU A 129 -66.88 -23.85 23.91
CA GLU A 129 -67.64 -24.59 22.91
C GLU A 129 -67.22 -26.06 22.83
N ASN A 130 -68.12 -26.94 22.38
CA ASN A 130 -67.85 -28.38 22.16
C ASN A 130 -67.18 -29.11 23.35
N TYR A 131 -67.60 -28.78 24.57
CA TYR A 131 -67.07 -29.33 25.82
C TYR A 131 -65.57 -29.05 26.04
N THR A 132 -64.99 -28.08 25.33
CA THR A 132 -63.70 -27.50 25.66
C THR A 132 -63.85 -26.55 26.85
N ASN A 133 -62.76 -26.30 27.56
CA ASN A 133 -62.70 -25.27 28.60
C ASN A 133 -61.31 -24.66 28.57
N ASP A 134 -61.10 -23.76 27.62
CA ASP A 134 -59.91 -22.94 27.53
C ASP A 134 -60.15 -21.67 28.34
N THR A 135 -59.57 -21.62 29.55
CA THR A 135 -59.72 -20.48 30.45
C THR A 135 -58.81 -19.30 30.11
N LYS A 136 -57.92 -19.46 29.12
CA LYS A 136 -56.92 -18.46 28.71
C LYS A 136 -56.78 -18.38 27.18
N PRO A 137 -57.86 -18.17 26.40
CA PRO A 137 -57.76 -18.12 24.95
C PRO A 137 -56.85 -16.97 24.50
N LEU A 138 -56.09 -17.17 23.43
CA LEU A 138 -55.17 -16.14 22.92
C LEU A 138 -55.93 -15.11 22.08
N ALA A 139 -55.59 -13.83 22.26
CA ALA A 139 -56.20 -12.71 21.54
C ALA A 139 -55.72 -12.57 20.08
N GLY A 140 -54.71 -13.35 19.69
CA GLY A 140 -54.14 -13.38 18.34
C GLY A 140 -53.40 -14.68 18.05
N ILE A 141 -52.92 -14.83 16.82
CA ILE A 141 -52.28 -16.04 16.32
C ILE A 141 -50.90 -16.21 16.99
N TRP A 142 -50.64 -17.36 17.60
CA TRP A 142 -49.33 -17.71 18.16
C TRP A 142 -48.27 -17.82 17.05
N GLY A 143 -47.11 -17.21 17.24
CA GLY A 143 -46.05 -17.07 16.24
C GLY A 143 -46.22 -15.88 15.29
N VAL A 144 -47.33 -15.14 15.38
CA VAL A 144 -47.60 -13.93 14.58
C VAL A 144 -47.86 -12.74 15.50
N ASP A 145 -48.97 -12.77 16.25
CA ASP A 145 -49.39 -11.69 17.14
C ASP A 145 -48.80 -11.87 18.56
N LEU A 146 -48.53 -13.13 18.95
CA LEU A 146 -47.90 -13.50 20.21
C LEU A 146 -46.66 -14.37 19.97
N THR A 147 -45.53 -14.07 20.61
CA THR A 147 -44.26 -14.82 20.43
C THR A 147 -43.57 -15.15 21.76
N SER A 148 -42.71 -16.17 21.77
CA SER A 148 -41.80 -16.46 22.90
C SER A 148 -40.55 -15.57 22.91
N ASN A 149 -40.23 -14.98 21.75
CA ASN A 149 -39.03 -14.15 21.56
C ASN A 149 -39.41 -12.68 21.71
N ALA A 150 -38.49 -11.89 22.30
CA ALA A 150 -38.64 -10.44 22.33
C ALA A 150 -38.70 -9.89 20.89
N PRO A 151 -39.45 -8.80 20.63
CA PRO A 151 -39.36 -8.11 19.35
C PRO A 151 -37.93 -7.62 19.11
N LYS A 152 -37.54 -7.61 17.83
CA LYS A 152 -36.29 -7.05 17.32
C LYS A 152 -36.00 -5.69 17.99
N VAL A 153 -34.81 -5.54 18.58
CA VAL A 153 -34.40 -4.29 19.23
C VAL A 153 -34.19 -3.23 18.16
N ASP A 154 -35.07 -2.23 18.08
CA ASP A 154 -34.82 -1.00 17.33
C ASP A 154 -33.85 -0.15 18.16
N TYR A 155 -32.57 -0.15 17.79
CA TYR A 155 -31.53 0.58 18.50
C TYR A 155 -31.66 2.11 18.36
N ASN A 156 -32.53 2.61 17.46
CA ASN A 156 -32.82 4.04 17.23
C ASN A 156 -31.57 4.92 17.03
N ASP A 157 -30.47 4.33 16.59
CA ASP A 157 -29.17 4.97 16.40
C ASP A 157 -28.84 5.21 14.92
N GLY A 158 -29.71 4.77 14.01
CA GLY A 158 -29.52 4.92 12.56
C GLY A 158 -28.56 3.90 11.96
N MET A 159 -28.16 2.88 12.72
CA MET A 159 -27.33 1.77 12.26
C MET A 159 -28.20 0.55 11.95
N ILE A 160 -27.71 -0.30 11.06
CA ILE A 160 -28.32 -1.57 10.71
C ILE A 160 -27.55 -2.66 11.45
N HIS A 161 -28.18 -3.23 12.47
CA HIS A 161 -27.57 -4.24 13.32
C HIS A 161 -27.66 -5.62 12.68
N ILE A 162 -26.51 -6.28 12.54
CA ILE A 162 -26.37 -7.66 12.11
C ILE A 162 -26.23 -8.52 13.37
N THR A 163 -27.21 -9.39 13.59
CA THR A 163 -27.34 -10.24 14.78
C THR A 163 -27.35 -11.72 14.39
N GLU A 164 -27.39 -12.63 15.36
CA GLU A 164 -27.44 -14.07 15.11
C GLU A 164 -28.61 -14.49 14.18
N GLU A 165 -29.74 -13.78 14.24
CA GLU A 165 -30.90 -14.04 13.37
C GLU A 165 -30.58 -13.89 11.88
N ASN A 166 -29.62 -13.03 11.54
CA ASN A 166 -29.20 -12.84 10.16
C ASN A 166 -28.46 -14.06 9.59
N PHE A 167 -28.00 -14.97 10.44
CA PHE A 167 -27.23 -16.15 10.03
C PHE A 167 -28.06 -17.45 10.00
N THR A 168 -29.40 -17.36 10.02
CA THR A 168 -30.28 -18.54 9.97
C THR A 168 -30.69 -18.98 8.57
N SER A 169 -30.55 -18.10 7.58
CA SER A 169 -30.92 -18.35 6.18
C SER A 169 -30.00 -17.58 5.23
N VAL A 170 -29.90 -18.04 3.99
CA VAL A 170 -29.07 -17.41 2.96
C VAL A 170 -29.90 -16.81 1.84
N SER A 171 -29.38 -15.76 1.21
CA SER A 171 -29.94 -15.10 0.03
C SER A 171 -28.95 -15.14 -1.14
N PRO A 172 -29.44 -15.23 -2.39
CA PRO A 172 -28.58 -15.11 -3.56
C PRO A 172 -28.02 -13.69 -3.71
N TYR A 173 -26.84 -13.57 -4.31
CA TYR A 173 -26.19 -12.31 -4.67
C TYR A 173 -25.71 -12.33 -6.14
N THR A 174 -25.38 -11.16 -6.69
CA THR A 174 -24.92 -10.92 -8.07
C THR A 174 -23.54 -11.55 -8.30
N GLY A 175 -23.30 -12.17 -9.46
CA GLY A 175 -22.06 -12.91 -9.74
C GLY A 175 -22.11 -14.40 -9.35
N GLY A 176 -23.23 -14.86 -8.77
CA GLY A 176 -23.51 -16.27 -8.52
C GLY A 176 -23.06 -16.74 -7.14
N GLY A 177 -23.99 -17.37 -6.41
CA GLY A 177 -23.76 -17.91 -5.06
C GLY A 177 -24.88 -17.53 -4.09
N SER A 178 -24.65 -17.74 -2.80
CA SER A 178 -25.53 -17.26 -1.73
C SER A 178 -24.71 -16.86 -0.51
N ALA A 179 -25.24 -15.90 0.25
CA ALA A 179 -24.64 -15.41 1.47
C ALA A 179 -25.69 -15.25 2.58
N TYR A 180 -25.26 -15.24 3.85
CA TYR A 180 -26.18 -15.01 4.97
C TYR A 180 -26.73 -13.58 4.95
N VAL A 181 -25.86 -12.60 4.69
CA VAL A 181 -26.23 -11.19 4.58
C VAL A 181 -25.78 -10.64 3.24
N VAL A 182 -26.71 -10.04 2.51
CA VAL A 182 -26.43 -9.31 1.26
C VAL A 182 -26.81 -7.84 1.48
N ILE A 183 -25.82 -6.96 1.44
CA ILE A 183 -25.97 -5.52 1.65
C ILE A 183 -26.20 -4.86 0.29
N THR A 184 -27.46 -4.49 0.02
CA THR A 184 -27.90 -3.91 -1.26
C THR A 184 -28.31 -2.45 -1.16
N THR A 185 -28.15 -1.83 0.03
CA THR A 185 -28.49 -0.43 0.27
C THR A 185 -27.36 0.29 1.00
N PRO A 186 -27.12 1.58 0.72
CA PRO A 186 -26.19 2.39 1.49
C PRO A 186 -26.53 2.42 2.98
N GLY A 187 -25.53 2.51 3.85
CA GLY A 187 -25.76 2.60 5.29
C GLY A 187 -24.58 2.17 6.15
N TYR A 188 -24.78 2.30 7.46
CA TYR A 188 -23.86 1.83 8.47
C TYR A 188 -24.36 0.51 9.04
N TYR A 189 -23.62 -0.57 8.82
CA TYR A 189 -23.90 -1.92 9.29
C TYR A 189 -22.94 -2.25 10.41
N ILE A 190 -23.48 -2.68 11.55
CA ILE A 190 -22.69 -3.04 12.73
C ILE A 190 -22.97 -4.48 13.12
N LEU A 191 -21.91 -5.25 13.38
CA LEU A 191 -22.01 -6.62 13.87
C LEU A 191 -22.17 -6.61 15.39
N ASP A 192 -23.21 -7.27 15.89
CA ASP A 192 -23.54 -7.33 17.33
C ASP A 192 -23.24 -8.71 17.95
N CYS A 193 -22.77 -9.66 17.15
CA CYS A 193 -22.57 -11.04 17.58
C CYS A 193 -21.34 -11.68 16.97
N ASP A 194 -20.76 -12.62 17.71
CA ASP A 194 -19.83 -13.57 17.13
C ASP A 194 -20.61 -14.66 16.39
N TYR A 195 -20.13 -15.08 15.23
CA TYR A 195 -20.72 -16.19 14.49
C TYR A 195 -19.64 -17.03 13.81
N VAL A 196 -19.64 -18.33 14.13
CA VAL A 196 -18.66 -19.30 13.61
C VAL A 196 -19.39 -20.49 12.99
N ASN A 197 -19.10 -20.77 11.73
CA ASN A 197 -19.63 -21.95 11.04
C ASN A 197 -18.63 -22.50 10.02
N ASP A 198 -17.72 -23.32 10.53
CA ASP A 198 -16.62 -23.90 9.76
C ASP A 198 -17.04 -24.83 8.61
N SER A 199 -18.28 -25.33 8.63
CA SER A 199 -18.82 -26.20 7.58
C SER A 199 -19.55 -25.44 6.48
N SER A 200 -19.65 -24.12 6.59
CA SER A 200 -20.42 -23.31 5.65
C SER A 200 -19.69 -23.11 4.32
N ILE A 201 -20.37 -23.46 3.23
CA ILE A 201 -19.93 -23.16 1.87
C ILE A 201 -20.29 -21.74 1.42
N TYR A 202 -21.08 -21.01 2.22
CA TYR A 202 -21.60 -19.70 1.87
C TYR A 202 -20.69 -18.58 2.38
N LYS A 203 -20.72 -17.44 1.67
CA LYS A 203 -20.15 -16.18 2.16
C LYS A 203 -21.02 -15.65 3.30
N PHE A 204 -20.44 -14.92 4.24
CA PHE A 204 -21.22 -14.44 5.39
C PHE A 204 -21.83 -13.09 5.09
N ILE A 205 -20.99 -12.13 4.69
CA ILE A 205 -21.39 -10.80 4.28
C ILE A 205 -21.00 -10.59 2.81
N VAL A 206 -21.96 -10.21 1.97
CA VAL A 206 -21.71 -9.73 0.61
C VAL A 206 -22.15 -8.28 0.49
N ILE A 207 -21.28 -7.41 -0.02
CA ILE A 207 -21.56 -5.99 -0.24
C ILE A 207 -21.79 -5.76 -1.74
N GLU A 208 -22.94 -5.17 -2.08
CA GLU A 208 -23.36 -4.86 -3.47
C GLU A 208 -23.82 -3.41 -3.64
N SER A 209 -23.53 -2.55 -2.67
CA SER A 209 -23.93 -1.15 -2.68
C SER A 209 -22.75 -0.25 -2.34
N ASP A 210 -22.71 0.91 -3.01
CA ASP A 210 -21.84 2.01 -2.65
C ASP A 210 -22.23 2.61 -1.30
N ASN A 211 -21.33 3.40 -0.71
CA ASN A 211 -21.55 4.17 0.52
C ASN A 211 -21.98 3.27 1.70
N VAL A 212 -21.25 2.18 1.89
CA VAL A 212 -21.47 1.19 2.95
C VAL A 212 -20.34 1.26 3.95
N THR A 213 -20.67 1.31 5.23
CA THR A 213 -19.72 0.97 6.31
C THR A 213 -20.16 -0.33 6.94
N PHE A 214 -19.31 -1.35 6.89
CA PHE A 214 -19.43 -2.55 7.69
C PHE A 214 -18.42 -2.51 8.82
N ASP A 215 -18.92 -2.37 10.04
CA ASP A 215 -18.16 -2.38 11.28
C ASP A 215 -18.34 -3.73 11.97
N GLY A 216 -17.29 -4.53 11.96
CA GLY A 216 -17.23 -5.79 12.71
C GLY A 216 -17.31 -5.58 14.22
N ASN A 217 -17.12 -4.34 14.72
CA ASN A 217 -17.28 -3.97 16.13
C ASN A 217 -16.49 -4.88 17.09
N ASN A 218 -15.35 -5.39 16.65
CA ASN A 218 -14.51 -6.36 17.34
C ASN A 218 -15.24 -7.68 17.66
N HIS A 219 -16.13 -8.11 16.78
CA HIS A 219 -16.74 -9.44 16.81
C HIS A 219 -16.04 -10.41 15.86
N TRP A 220 -16.14 -11.69 16.21
CA TRP A 220 -15.59 -12.80 15.45
C TRP A 220 -16.60 -13.31 14.42
N LEU A 221 -16.21 -13.27 13.15
CA LEU A 221 -16.99 -13.81 12.06
C LEU A 221 -16.15 -14.82 11.29
N ASN A 222 -16.40 -16.12 11.49
CA ASN A 222 -15.43 -17.13 11.08
C ASN A 222 -16.01 -18.37 10.39
N LYS A 223 -15.24 -18.90 9.43
CA LYS A 223 -15.51 -20.17 8.73
C LYS A 223 -14.23 -20.77 8.15
N THR A 224 -14.30 -22.01 7.71
CA THR A 224 -13.24 -22.63 6.90
C THR A 224 -13.41 -22.24 5.43
N GLY A 225 -12.33 -21.89 4.75
CA GLY A 225 -12.29 -21.67 3.30
C GLY A 225 -12.54 -20.21 2.89
N ASP A 226 -13.36 -20.05 1.83
CA ASP A 226 -13.62 -18.82 1.04
C ASP A 226 -13.93 -17.54 1.84
N TYR A 227 -14.16 -16.40 1.20
CA TYR A 227 -14.38 -15.10 1.83
C TYR A 227 -15.51 -15.05 2.88
N VAL A 228 -15.25 -14.42 4.03
CA VAL A 228 -16.26 -14.05 5.03
C VAL A 228 -16.95 -12.74 4.65
N VAL A 229 -16.17 -11.74 4.22
CA VAL A 229 -16.67 -10.50 3.62
C VAL A 229 -16.22 -10.45 2.17
N TYR A 230 -17.16 -10.21 1.27
CA TYR A 230 -16.92 -10.22 -0.17
C TYR A 230 -17.66 -9.10 -0.89
N SER A 231 -17.08 -8.51 -1.91
CA SER A 231 -17.82 -7.81 -2.97
C SER A 231 -17.48 -8.41 -4.34
N ASN A 232 -18.44 -8.35 -5.27
CA ASN A 232 -18.32 -8.95 -6.60
C ASN A 232 -17.31 -8.17 -7.45
N THR A 233 -16.44 -8.88 -8.17
CA THR A 233 -15.47 -8.31 -9.11
C THR A 233 -16.10 -7.70 -10.36
N GLU A 234 -17.34 -8.05 -10.70
CA GLU A 234 -18.03 -7.50 -11.87
C GLU A 234 -18.42 -6.03 -11.71
N ASN A 235 -18.54 -5.53 -10.48
CA ASN A 235 -18.97 -4.16 -10.19
C ASN A 235 -17.97 -3.49 -9.25
N MET A 236 -17.26 -2.48 -9.77
CA MET A 236 -16.43 -1.61 -8.93
C MET A 236 -17.33 -0.73 -8.05
N LEU A 237 -17.35 -1.00 -6.75
CA LEU A 237 -18.10 -0.19 -5.79
C LEU A 237 -17.35 1.10 -5.42
N GLU A 238 -18.03 2.05 -4.80
CA GLU A 238 -17.43 3.27 -4.24
C GLU A 238 -17.77 3.47 -2.76
N ASN A 239 -16.83 4.05 -2.02
CA ASN A 239 -17.01 4.47 -0.62
C ASN A 239 -17.43 3.32 0.31
N VAL A 240 -16.76 2.17 0.19
CA VAL A 240 -16.96 1.02 1.08
C VAL A 240 -15.97 1.10 2.24
N THR A 241 -16.43 0.85 3.47
CA THR A 241 -15.58 0.73 4.65
C THR A 241 -15.78 -0.62 5.29
N VAL A 242 -14.71 -1.38 5.52
CA VAL A 242 -14.72 -2.63 6.31
C VAL A 242 -13.73 -2.49 7.44
N LYS A 243 -14.21 -2.52 8.68
CA LYS A 243 -13.35 -2.28 9.84
C LYS A 243 -13.68 -3.11 11.07
N ASN A 244 -12.71 -3.24 11.97
CA ASN A 244 -12.85 -3.88 13.29
C ASN A 244 -13.39 -5.32 13.24
N LEU A 245 -13.18 -6.05 12.13
CA LEU A 245 -13.62 -7.44 12.02
C LEU A 245 -12.51 -8.37 12.47
N MET A 246 -12.86 -9.42 13.24
CA MET A 246 -11.95 -10.53 13.50
C MET A 246 -12.42 -11.79 12.78
N THR A 247 -11.52 -12.41 12.02
CA THR A 247 -11.78 -13.63 11.28
C THR A 247 -10.47 -14.41 11.07
N SER A 248 -10.56 -15.75 10.93
CA SER A 248 -9.44 -16.56 10.44
C SER A 248 -9.64 -16.95 8.97
N SER A 249 -10.45 -16.18 8.24
CA SER A 249 -10.75 -16.34 6.82
C SER A 249 -10.47 -15.02 6.10
N SER A 250 -11.02 -14.84 4.90
CA SER A 250 -10.63 -13.77 3.98
C SER A 250 -11.65 -12.62 3.93
N ILE A 251 -11.13 -11.40 3.81
CA ILE A 251 -11.87 -10.18 3.43
C ILE A 251 -11.45 -9.84 2.01
N TYR A 252 -12.41 -9.67 1.09
CA TYR A 252 -12.11 -9.29 -0.29
C TYR A 252 -13.09 -8.24 -0.79
N ILE A 253 -12.57 -7.09 -1.23
CA ILE A 253 -13.37 -5.96 -1.67
C ILE A 253 -12.85 -5.43 -3.01
N THR A 254 -13.70 -5.47 -4.02
CA THR A 254 -13.57 -4.71 -5.28
C THR A 254 -14.30 -3.38 -5.11
N ALA A 255 -13.57 -2.30 -4.82
CA ALA A 255 -14.11 -0.95 -4.63
C ALA A 255 -13.02 0.12 -4.76
N SER A 256 -13.43 1.35 -5.10
CA SER A 256 -12.60 2.56 -5.07
C SER A 256 -13.02 3.52 -3.96
N ASN A 257 -12.17 4.48 -3.60
CA ASN A 257 -12.41 5.46 -2.52
C ASN A 257 -12.79 4.79 -1.18
N SER A 258 -12.25 3.61 -0.92
CA SER A 258 -12.69 2.72 0.14
C SER A 258 -11.65 2.56 1.26
N ASN A 259 -12.07 2.08 2.43
CA ASN A 259 -11.21 1.92 3.59
C ASN A 259 -11.36 0.52 4.19
N VAL A 260 -10.27 -0.24 4.24
CA VAL A 260 -10.21 -1.53 4.94
C VAL A 260 -9.22 -1.41 6.09
N SER A 261 -9.73 -1.33 7.32
CA SER A 261 -8.88 -1.01 8.47
C SER A 261 -9.18 -1.73 9.78
N SER A 262 -8.15 -1.92 10.60
CA SER A 262 -8.29 -2.50 11.94
C SER A 262 -8.94 -3.89 11.95
N ASN A 263 -8.75 -4.67 10.89
CA ASN A 263 -9.25 -6.04 10.82
C ASN A 263 -8.17 -7.05 11.22
N THR A 264 -8.58 -8.17 11.81
CA THR A 264 -7.76 -9.38 11.94
C THR A 264 -8.31 -10.41 10.95
N ALA A 265 -7.52 -10.83 9.99
CA ALA A 265 -7.95 -11.76 8.93
C ALA A 265 -6.85 -12.75 8.55
N GLN A 266 -7.19 -13.82 7.83
CA GLN A 266 -6.18 -14.61 7.14
C GLN A 266 -5.68 -13.84 5.92
N TYR A 267 -6.58 -13.28 5.12
CA TYR A 267 -6.23 -12.57 3.89
C TYR A 267 -7.09 -11.32 3.75
N VAL A 268 -6.49 -10.22 3.29
CA VAL A 268 -7.18 -8.97 2.95
C VAL A 268 -6.86 -8.60 1.51
N GLY A 269 -7.85 -8.71 0.61
CA GLY A 269 -7.73 -8.31 -0.79
C GLY A 269 -8.53 -7.05 -1.07
N VAL A 270 -7.90 -6.05 -1.68
CA VAL A 270 -8.56 -4.79 -2.08
C VAL A 270 -8.18 -4.45 -3.52
N TYR A 271 -9.17 -4.47 -4.41
CA TYR A 271 -9.01 -4.13 -5.82
C TYR A 271 -9.75 -2.81 -6.13
N GLY A 272 -9.02 -1.81 -6.64
CA GLY A 272 -9.58 -0.52 -7.05
C GLY A 272 -8.64 0.64 -6.74
N GLU A 273 -9.15 1.86 -6.87
CA GLU A 273 -8.33 3.07 -6.77
C GLU A 273 -8.64 3.90 -5.52
N TYR A 274 -7.69 4.71 -5.08
CA TYR A 274 -7.87 5.64 -3.96
C TYR A 274 -8.28 4.96 -2.64
N ASN A 275 -7.90 3.70 -2.46
CA ASN A 275 -8.23 2.95 -1.25
C ASN A 275 -7.20 3.18 -0.14
N THR A 276 -7.66 3.06 1.10
CA THR A 276 -6.81 3.06 2.29
C THR A 276 -6.89 1.70 2.97
N ILE A 277 -5.75 1.01 3.05
CA ILE A 277 -5.61 -0.28 3.73
C ILE A 277 -4.72 -0.05 4.94
N SER A 278 -5.30 -0.05 6.15
CA SER A 278 -4.53 0.38 7.33
C SER A 278 -4.81 -0.34 8.63
N SER A 279 -3.76 -0.53 9.44
CA SER A 279 -3.88 -1.11 10.78
C SER A 279 -4.48 -2.52 10.81
N ASN A 280 -4.39 -3.27 9.71
CA ASN A 280 -4.85 -4.66 9.67
C ASN A 280 -3.77 -5.61 10.21
N THR A 281 -4.20 -6.70 10.82
CA THR A 281 -3.36 -7.86 11.13
C THR A 281 -3.78 -9.00 10.22
N ALA A 282 -2.91 -9.43 9.31
CA ALA A 282 -3.26 -10.45 8.31
C ALA A 282 -2.13 -11.47 8.10
N TYR A 283 -2.43 -12.61 7.48
CA TYR A 283 -1.37 -13.49 6.97
C TYR A 283 -0.89 -12.96 5.61
N ASP A 284 -1.80 -12.63 4.71
CA ASP A 284 -1.51 -12.00 3.40
C ASP A 284 -2.35 -10.73 3.19
N VAL A 285 -1.79 -9.75 2.47
CA VAL A 285 -2.54 -8.60 1.94
C VAL A 285 -2.26 -8.46 0.46
N GLU A 286 -3.33 -8.29 -0.32
CA GLU A 286 -3.26 -8.07 -1.75
C GLU A 286 -3.93 -6.75 -2.11
N VAL A 287 -3.24 -5.92 -2.87
CA VAL A 287 -3.76 -4.62 -3.33
C VAL A 287 -3.34 -4.38 -4.77
N SER A 288 -4.27 -3.87 -5.58
CA SER A 288 -4.03 -3.50 -6.97
C SER A 288 -4.87 -2.29 -7.38
N GLY A 289 -4.48 -1.65 -8.48
CA GLY A 289 -5.03 -0.38 -8.95
C GLY A 289 -4.12 0.81 -8.64
N GLU A 290 -4.68 2.01 -8.64
CA GLU A 290 -3.89 3.24 -8.53
C GLU A 290 -4.20 4.09 -7.29
N TYR A 291 -3.24 4.92 -6.88
CA TYR A 291 -3.41 5.91 -5.81
C TYR A 291 -3.84 5.31 -4.46
N ASN A 292 -3.48 4.06 -4.21
CA ASN A 292 -3.79 3.37 -2.98
C ASN A 292 -2.80 3.75 -1.87
N THR A 293 -3.26 3.71 -0.62
CA THR A 293 -2.46 3.98 0.57
C THR A 293 -2.48 2.76 1.48
N ILE A 294 -1.32 2.13 1.66
CA ILE A 294 -1.14 0.92 2.49
C ILE A 294 -0.26 1.29 3.68
N SER A 295 -0.82 1.28 4.90
CA SER A 295 -0.07 1.77 6.05
C SER A 295 -0.37 1.12 7.39
N THR A 296 0.63 1.02 8.26
CA THR A 296 0.46 0.53 9.64
C THR A 296 -0.08 -0.89 9.78
N ASN A 297 0.01 -1.71 8.73
CA ASN A 297 -0.43 -3.11 8.80
C ASN A 297 0.68 -3.99 9.39
N THR A 298 0.27 -5.09 10.02
CA THR A 298 1.13 -6.18 10.48
C THR A 298 0.75 -7.44 9.71
N VAL A 299 1.64 -7.93 8.86
CA VAL A 299 1.37 -9.05 7.96
C VAL A 299 2.41 -10.15 8.15
N GLU A 300 1.95 -11.38 8.36
CA GLU A 300 2.83 -12.49 8.72
C GLU A 300 3.54 -13.15 7.53
N ASN A 301 3.05 -12.97 6.30
CA ASN A 301 3.65 -13.53 5.10
C ASN A 301 4.00 -12.41 4.12
N ARG A 302 3.09 -12.00 3.22
CA ARG A 302 3.46 -11.03 2.18
C ARG A 302 2.42 -9.98 1.87
N PHE A 303 2.93 -8.85 1.39
CA PHE A 303 2.19 -7.93 0.53
C PHE A 303 2.38 -8.37 -0.91
N TYR A 304 1.29 -8.77 -1.54
CA TYR A 304 1.26 -9.12 -2.95
C TYR A 304 0.58 -8.00 -3.74
N LEU A 305 1.37 -7.14 -4.37
CA LEU A 305 0.93 -5.83 -4.87
C LEU A 305 0.88 -5.75 -6.40
N ALA A 306 0.34 -6.77 -7.09
CA ALA A 306 0.10 -6.78 -8.55
C ALA A 306 -0.41 -8.12 -9.13
N TYR A 307 -1.63 -8.58 -8.84
CA TYR A 307 -2.11 -9.83 -9.45
C TYR A 307 -2.45 -9.73 -10.96
N ASP A 308 -2.84 -8.55 -11.47
CA ASP A 308 -3.22 -8.39 -12.90
C ASP A 308 -2.92 -7.00 -13.51
N ASP A 309 -3.25 -5.89 -12.83
CA ASP A 309 -3.13 -4.51 -13.38
C ASP A 309 -1.98 -3.68 -12.78
N GLY A 310 -1.11 -4.32 -11.98
CA GLY A 310 -0.09 -3.64 -11.19
C GLY A 310 -0.64 -2.80 -10.04
N LEU A 311 0.28 -2.23 -9.25
CA LEU A 311 -0.01 -1.18 -8.28
C LEU A 311 0.76 0.08 -8.71
N ASN A 312 0.06 1.17 -9.03
CA ASN A 312 0.69 2.39 -9.53
C ASN A 312 0.37 3.61 -8.66
N ASN A 313 1.25 4.62 -8.67
CA ASN A 313 1.03 5.90 -7.99
C ASN A 313 0.66 5.76 -6.50
N SER A 314 1.07 4.67 -5.85
CA SER A 314 0.59 4.28 -4.51
C SER A 314 1.65 4.53 -3.43
N ILE A 315 1.20 4.59 -2.19
CA ILE A 315 2.05 4.89 -1.03
C ILE A 315 1.96 3.73 -0.03
N ILE A 316 3.11 3.11 0.26
CA ILE A 316 3.26 1.99 1.18
C ILE A 316 4.18 2.42 2.33
N PHE A 317 3.66 2.57 3.55
CA PHE A 317 4.48 3.07 4.66
C PHE A 317 4.12 2.60 6.06
N ASN A 318 5.12 2.54 6.95
CA ASN A 318 4.97 2.13 8.35
C ASN A 318 4.36 0.72 8.53
N ASN A 319 4.59 -0.20 7.61
CA ASN A 319 4.11 -1.58 7.74
C ASN A 319 5.20 -2.49 8.34
N THR A 320 4.76 -3.58 8.95
CA THR A 320 5.61 -4.71 9.34
C THR A 320 5.11 -5.94 8.59
N VAL A 321 5.90 -6.46 7.64
CA VAL A 321 5.54 -7.58 6.77
C VAL A 321 6.78 -8.37 6.40
N ASN A 322 6.74 -9.69 6.20
CA ASN A 322 7.97 -10.38 5.79
C ASN A 322 8.40 -9.93 4.39
N SER A 323 7.50 -9.91 3.40
CA SER A 323 7.88 -9.44 2.06
C SER A 323 6.93 -8.43 1.43
N ILE A 324 7.52 -7.54 0.63
CA ILE A 324 6.79 -6.68 -0.30
C ILE A 324 7.16 -7.13 -1.71
N GLU A 325 6.21 -7.75 -2.39
CA GLU A 325 6.31 -8.15 -3.80
C GLU A 325 5.45 -7.18 -4.62
N LEU A 326 6.06 -6.36 -5.48
CA LEU A 326 5.38 -5.29 -6.20
C LEU A 326 5.74 -5.27 -7.69
N ILE A 327 4.71 -5.18 -8.53
CA ILE A 327 4.86 -4.83 -9.94
C ILE A 327 4.08 -3.53 -10.18
N GLY A 328 4.78 -2.49 -10.63
CA GLY A 328 4.16 -1.24 -11.01
C GLY A 328 5.03 -0.01 -10.80
N ASP A 329 4.51 1.12 -11.25
CA ASP A 329 5.26 2.35 -11.43
C ASP A 329 4.86 3.44 -10.43
N ASN A 330 5.78 4.37 -10.21
CA ASN A 330 5.54 5.62 -9.46
C ASN A 330 5.09 5.39 -8.00
N ASN A 331 5.49 4.29 -7.38
CA ASN A 331 5.15 3.99 -6.00
C ASN A 331 6.17 4.54 -5.01
N LYS A 332 5.71 4.83 -3.80
CA LYS A 332 6.55 5.23 -2.67
C LYS A 332 6.48 4.21 -1.55
N ILE A 333 7.58 3.51 -1.32
CA ILE A 333 7.73 2.49 -0.27
C ILE A 333 8.65 3.06 0.82
N SER A 334 8.10 3.39 1.99
CA SER A 334 8.91 4.03 3.03
C SER A 334 8.61 3.66 4.46
N SER A 335 9.64 3.62 5.31
CA SER A 335 9.48 3.38 6.76
C SER A 335 8.83 2.04 7.10
N ASN A 336 8.96 1.03 6.23
CA ASN A 336 8.52 -0.33 6.51
C ASN A 336 9.64 -1.13 7.21
N THR A 337 9.25 -2.16 7.95
CA THR A 337 10.15 -3.19 8.49
C THR A 337 9.79 -4.50 7.80
N VAL A 338 10.72 -5.00 6.99
CA VAL A 338 10.51 -6.17 6.13
C VAL A 338 11.71 -7.10 6.11
N ASP A 339 11.50 -8.34 5.68
CA ASP A 339 12.59 -9.25 5.36
C ASP A 339 13.18 -8.83 4.02
N TYR A 340 12.38 -8.76 2.95
CA TYR A 340 12.84 -8.31 1.63
C TYR A 340 11.83 -7.43 0.89
N ILE A 341 12.34 -6.66 -0.08
CA ILE A 341 11.54 -5.95 -1.08
C ILE A 341 11.93 -6.50 -2.45
N ASP A 342 10.94 -7.02 -3.16
CA ASP A 342 11.11 -7.61 -4.48
C ASP A 342 10.20 -6.89 -5.47
N MET A 343 10.84 -6.30 -6.48
CA MET A 343 10.20 -5.64 -7.61
C MET A 343 10.65 -6.28 -8.92
N GLU A 344 10.77 -7.60 -8.93
CA GLU A 344 10.86 -8.41 -10.14
C GLU A 344 9.51 -8.41 -10.87
N GLY A 345 9.48 -7.81 -12.04
CA GLY A 345 8.50 -8.19 -13.05
C GLY A 345 9.07 -9.31 -13.92
N ASP A 346 8.20 -10.12 -14.53
CA ASP A 346 8.61 -10.86 -15.73
C ASP A 346 9.14 -9.84 -16.77
N TRP A 347 10.06 -10.23 -17.67
CA TRP A 347 10.69 -9.39 -18.72
C TRP A 347 9.77 -8.43 -19.52
N GLU A 348 8.44 -8.59 -19.40
CA GLU A 348 7.40 -7.78 -20.02
C GLU A 348 6.91 -6.61 -19.15
N TYR A 349 7.20 -6.57 -17.84
CA TYR A 349 6.69 -5.58 -16.86
C TYR A 349 7.79 -4.97 -15.99
N LEU A 350 8.36 -3.85 -16.42
CA LEU A 350 9.31 -3.07 -15.63
C LEU A 350 8.61 -2.30 -14.50
N SER A 351 9.23 -2.19 -13.33
CA SER A 351 8.76 -1.37 -12.20
C SER A 351 9.52 -0.05 -12.11
N ASN A 352 9.04 0.97 -12.81
CA ASN A 352 9.76 2.22 -13.03
C ASN A 352 9.37 3.34 -12.06
N ASN A 353 10.27 4.30 -11.87
CA ASN A 353 10.02 5.54 -11.12
C ASN A 353 9.57 5.31 -9.66
N ASN A 354 9.98 4.21 -9.04
CA ASN A 354 9.64 3.90 -7.65
C ASN A 354 10.65 4.52 -6.68
N THR A 355 10.18 4.91 -5.50
CA THR A 355 11.01 5.44 -4.42
C THR A 355 10.95 4.52 -3.21
N ILE A 356 12.06 3.85 -2.90
CA ILE A 356 12.24 2.98 -1.74
C ILE A 356 13.10 3.72 -0.71
N SER A 357 12.53 4.12 0.42
CA SER A 357 13.28 4.96 1.37
C SER A 357 13.01 4.74 2.85
N SER A 358 14.06 4.85 3.68
CA SER A 358 13.93 4.76 5.14
C SER A 358 13.31 3.45 5.64
N ASN A 359 13.43 2.36 4.88
CA ASN A 359 12.98 1.04 5.30
C ASN A 359 14.09 0.34 6.11
N ILE A 360 13.68 -0.63 6.94
CA ILE A 360 14.56 -1.61 7.60
C ILE A 360 14.28 -2.96 6.94
N ILE A 361 15.28 -3.52 6.27
CA ILE A 361 15.22 -4.75 5.49
C ILE A 361 16.24 -5.73 6.09
N THR A 362 15.84 -6.97 6.40
CA THR A 362 16.75 -7.98 7.00
C THR A 362 17.33 -9.00 6.02
N ASP A 363 16.99 -8.83 4.75
CA ASP A 363 17.47 -9.57 3.59
C ASP A 363 17.66 -8.52 2.46
N TYR A 364 17.31 -8.82 1.22
CA TYR A 364 17.66 -7.97 0.07
C TYR A 364 16.61 -6.93 -0.36
N ILE A 365 17.05 -5.98 -1.20
CA ILE A 365 16.20 -5.16 -2.08
C ILE A 365 16.54 -5.49 -3.53
N TYR A 366 15.59 -6.07 -4.26
CA TYR A 366 15.71 -6.37 -5.69
C TYR A 366 14.74 -5.50 -6.50
N VAL A 367 15.26 -4.76 -7.48
CA VAL A 367 14.44 -3.86 -8.31
C VAL A 367 14.76 -4.00 -9.78
N TYR A 368 13.76 -4.39 -10.57
CA TYR A 368 13.85 -4.44 -12.03
C TYR A 368 13.02 -3.32 -12.66
N GLY A 369 13.69 -2.36 -13.28
CA GLY A 369 13.09 -1.21 -13.96
C GLY A 369 13.88 0.07 -13.81
N ASP A 370 13.49 1.06 -14.60
CA ASP A 370 14.23 2.30 -14.74
C ASP A 370 13.81 3.36 -13.71
N TYR A 371 14.68 4.33 -13.46
CA TYR A 371 14.37 5.57 -12.75
C TYR A 371 14.01 5.38 -11.28
N ASN A 372 14.47 4.29 -10.69
CA ASN A 372 14.20 3.96 -9.31
C ASN A 372 15.12 4.73 -8.36
N THR A 373 14.62 5.09 -7.18
CA THR A 373 15.39 5.78 -6.13
C THR A 373 15.36 4.96 -4.84
N LEU A 374 16.51 4.43 -4.45
CA LEU A 374 16.71 3.68 -3.23
C LEU A 374 17.52 4.54 -2.27
N ALA A 375 16.87 5.08 -1.23
CA ALA A 375 17.52 6.05 -0.35
C ALA A 375 17.27 5.91 1.15
N ASN A 376 18.33 5.99 1.96
CA ASN A 376 18.28 5.93 3.42
C ASN A 376 17.72 4.62 3.99
N ASN A 377 17.83 3.50 3.27
CA ASN A 377 17.43 2.19 3.77
C ASN A 377 18.53 1.58 4.64
N THR A 378 18.14 0.73 5.59
CA THR A 378 19.05 -0.18 6.29
C THR A 378 18.75 -1.59 5.79
N VAL A 379 19.72 -2.23 5.15
CA VAL A 379 19.58 -3.52 4.46
C VAL A 379 20.60 -4.49 5.03
N GLU A 380 20.18 -5.70 5.37
CA GLU A 380 21.07 -6.80 5.71
C GLU A 380 21.14 -7.74 4.52
N ASP A 381 22.33 -7.93 3.94
CA ASP A 381 22.60 -8.61 2.66
C ASP A 381 22.86 -7.67 1.48
N GLU A 382 21.91 -7.52 0.54
CA GLU A 382 22.18 -6.95 -0.80
C GLU A 382 21.16 -5.89 -1.26
N ILE A 383 21.65 -4.89 -2.00
CA ILE A 383 20.82 -4.07 -2.89
C ILE A 383 21.20 -4.42 -4.33
N TYR A 384 20.29 -5.07 -5.05
CA TYR A 384 20.41 -5.37 -6.48
C TYR A 384 19.42 -4.53 -7.27
N THR A 385 19.89 -3.88 -8.33
CA THR A 385 19.02 -3.13 -9.24
C THR A 385 19.39 -3.41 -10.68
N CYS A 386 18.40 -3.65 -11.53
CA CYS A 386 18.57 -3.74 -12.97
C CYS A 386 17.70 -2.67 -13.64
N GLY A 387 18.30 -1.84 -14.48
CA GLY A 387 17.58 -0.80 -15.23
C GLY A 387 18.28 0.56 -15.21
N LEU A 388 17.84 1.43 -16.12
CA LEU A 388 18.47 2.71 -16.39
C LEU A 388 18.14 3.74 -15.31
N TYR A 389 19.08 4.60 -14.96
CA TYR A 389 18.88 5.79 -14.10
C TYR A 389 18.47 5.54 -12.66
N THR A 390 18.96 4.46 -12.11
CA THR A 390 18.75 4.17 -10.70
C THR A 390 19.63 5.05 -9.81
N ILE A 391 19.04 5.62 -8.76
CA ILE A 391 19.72 6.41 -7.73
C ILE A 391 19.79 5.59 -6.44
N ILE A 392 20.99 5.20 -6.02
CA ILE A 392 21.24 4.47 -4.78
C ILE A 392 21.99 5.40 -3.83
N SER A 393 21.34 5.88 -2.77
CA SER A 393 21.98 6.88 -1.91
C SER A 393 21.71 6.79 -0.42
N SER A 394 22.74 7.07 0.38
CA SER A 394 22.60 7.12 1.85
C SER A 394 22.09 5.82 2.49
N ASN A 395 22.18 4.68 1.80
CA ASN A 395 21.80 3.39 2.35
C ASN A 395 22.91 2.87 3.27
N THR A 396 22.53 2.06 4.26
CA THR A 396 23.43 1.26 5.08
C THR A 396 23.20 -0.20 4.74
N VAL A 397 24.20 -0.87 4.17
CA VAL A 397 24.15 -2.30 3.85
C VAL A 397 25.08 -3.04 4.80
N THR A 398 24.64 -4.15 5.38
CA THR A 398 25.42 -4.92 6.36
C THR A 398 25.39 -6.42 6.07
N ASN A 399 26.46 -7.14 6.42
CA ASN A 399 26.51 -8.61 6.36
C ASN A 399 26.22 -9.22 4.97
N SER A 400 26.61 -8.55 3.88
CA SER A 400 26.43 -9.12 2.53
C SER A 400 27.16 -10.44 2.38
N SER A 401 26.41 -11.44 1.94
CA SER A 401 26.90 -12.77 1.56
C SER A 401 27.51 -12.80 0.16
N ASP A 402 27.22 -11.78 -0.66
CA ASP A 402 27.81 -11.55 -1.98
C ASP A 402 28.15 -10.05 -2.17
N TYR A 403 27.69 -9.41 -3.24
CA TYR A 403 27.81 -7.96 -3.48
C TYR A 403 26.83 -7.17 -2.61
N ALA A 404 27.34 -6.18 -1.86
CA ALA A 404 26.47 -5.38 -1.01
C ALA A 404 25.58 -4.41 -1.81
N ILE A 405 26.14 -3.84 -2.88
CA ILE A 405 25.42 -3.02 -3.85
C ILE A 405 25.84 -3.50 -5.23
N ASP A 406 24.91 -4.13 -5.93
CA ASP A 406 25.05 -4.54 -7.31
C ASP A 406 24.04 -3.76 -8.15
N PHE A 407 24.53 -3.13 -9.21
CA PHE A 407 23.66 -2.47 -10.17
C PHE A 407 24.08 -2.91 -11.55
N ASP A 408 23.11 -3.53 -12.22
CA ASP A 408 23.23 -4.10 -13.53
C ASP A 408 22.57 -3.18 -14.54
N GLY A 409 23.32 -2.91 -15.59
CA GLY A 409 22.98 -2.02 -16.67
C GLY A 409 22.46 -2.73 -17.90
N GLU A 410 21.42 -3.57 -17.82
CA GLU A 410 20.95 -4.23 -19.05
C GLU A 410 20.40 -3.22 -20.09
N GLY A 411 21.16 -2.99 -21.17
CA GLY A 411 20.80 -2.20 -22.36
C GLY A 411 21.69 -0.98 -22.63
N GLU A 412 21.72 -0.48 -23.87
CA GLU A 412 22.46 0.75 -24.23
C GLU A 412 21.95 1.95 -23.39
N GLY A 413 22.82 2.62 -22.62
CA GLY A 413 22.48 3.82 -21.83
C GLY A 413 22.37 3.61 -20.31
N ALA A 414 22.85 2.50 -19.77
CA ALA A 414 22.73 2.13 -18.37
C ALA A 414 23.50 3.03 -17.39
N TYR A 415 22.76 3.96 -16.78
CA TYR A 415 23.27 4.93 -15.80
C TYR A 415 22.83 4.59 -14.37
N ALA A 416 23.77 4.44 -13.43
CA ALA A 416 23.46 4.47 -12.00
C ALA A 416 24.17 5.64 -11.30
N THR A 417 23.50 6.28 -10.34
CA THR A 417 24.13 7.22 -9.40
C THR A 417 24.17 6.61 -8.01
N VAL A 418 25.35 6.18 -7.58
CA VAL A 418 25.58 5.53 -6.30
C VAL A 418 26.40 6.43 -5.39
N PHE A 419 25.79 7.00 -4.35
CA PHE A 419 26.51 7.92 -3.48
C PHE A 419 26.12 7.94 -2.01
N ASN A 420 27.08 8.27 -1.16
CA ASN A 420 26.90 8.41 0.28
C ASN A 420 26.40 7.12 0.97
N ASN A 421 26.58 5.95 0.35
CA ASN A 421 26.21 4.67 0.96
C ASN A 421 27.29 4.21 1.94
N THR A 422 26.89 3.46 2.95
CA THR A 422 27.77 2.82 3.93
C THR A 422 27.60 1.32 3.86
N VAL A 423 28.63 0.61 3.42
CA VAL A 423 28.66 -0.86 3.39
C VAL A 423 29.53 -1.36 4.55
N LEU A 424 29.00 -2.24 5.39
CA LEU A 424 29.67 -2.77 6.58
C LEU A 424 29.73 -4.29 6.55
N ALA A 425 30.92 -4.85 6.72
CA ALA A 425 31.12 -6.30 6.94
C ALA A 425 30.54 -7.17 5.80
N SER A 426 30.84 -6.81 4.56
CA SER A 426 30.45 -7.55 3.36
C SER A 426 31.63 -8.31 2.75
N GLU A 427 31.37 -9.45 2.08
CA GLU A 427 32.41 -10.13 1.28
C GLU A 427 32.86 -9.21 0.14
N TYR A 428 31.92 -8.77 -0.69
CA TYR A 428 32.13 -7.81 -1.77
C TYR A 428 31.36 -6.51 -1.53
N GLY A 429 31.95 -5.40 -1.96
CA GLY A 429 31.44 -4.05 -1.75
C GLY A 429 30.45 -3.64 -2.83
N ILE A 430 30.89 -2.75 -3.71
CA ILE A 430 30.09 -2.26 -4.85
C ILE A 430 30.54 -2.99 -6.12
N ARG A 431 29.60 -3.53 -6.89
CA ARG A 431 29.84 -4.10 -8.21
C ARG A 431 29.25 -3.21 -9.30
N LEU A 432 29.97 -3.11 -10.40
CA LEU A 432 29.52 -2.57 -11.67
C LEU A 432 29.58 -3.73 -12.68
N ASP A 433 28.47 -4.15 -13.26
CA ASP A 433 28.41 -5.27 -14.23
C ASP A 433 27.60 -4.88 -15.48
N ASP A 434 27.95 -5.46 -16.62
CA ASP A 434 27.21 -5.39 -17.89
C ASP A 434 26.74 -3.98 -18.33
N CYS A 435 27.51 -2.93 -18.01
CA CYS A 435 27.26 -1.55 -18.45
C CYS A 435 27.96 -1.26 -19.80
N ASP A 436 27.35 -1.64 -20.93
CA ASP A 436 27.90 -1.45 -22.27
C ASP A 436 28.08 0.04 -22.65
N GLU A 437 29.32 0.56 -22.72
CA GLU A 437 29.65 1.97 -23.08
C GLU A 437 29.03 3.08 -22.19
N ASP A 438 28.76 2.82 -20.90
CA ASP A 438 27.87 3.67 -20.08
C ASP A 438 28.46 4.41 -18.85
N TYR A 439 27.86 5.55 -18.50
CA TYR A 439 28.41 6.55 -17.55
C TYR A 439 27.82 6.49 -16.13
N SER A 440 28.15 5.51 -15.30
CA SER A 440 27.71 5.54 -13.88
C SER A 440 28.54 6.50 -13.00
N ASN A 441 27.92 7.09 -11.97
CA ASN A 441 28.57 7.98 -11.01
C ASN A 441 28.59 7.36 -9.61
N ILE A 442 29.80 7.04 -9.12
CA ILE A 442 30.02 6.39 -7.84
C ILE A 442 30.87 7.31 -6.98
N SER A 443 30.27 7.92 -5.94
CA SER A 443 31.00 8.90 -5.11
C SER A 443 30.56 8.97 -3.66
N TYR A 444 31.45 9.40 -2.77
CA TYR A 444 31.14 9.58 -1.33
C TYR A 444 30.72 8.31 -0.59
N ASN A 445 30.91 7.12 -1.17
CA ASN A 445 30.58 5.87 -0.50
C ASN A 445 31.67 5.50 0.50
N THR A 446 31.29 4.84 1.60
CA THR A 446 32.24 4.23 2.54
C THR A 446 31.99 2.74 2.57
N VAL A 447 32.97 1.96 2.12
CA VAL A 447 32.81 0.54 1.85
C VAL A 447 33.84 -0.25 2.64
N TYR A 448 33.37 -1.04 3.60
CA TYR A 448 34.17 -2.01 4.34
C TYR A 448 33.91 -3.41 3.78
N SER A 449 34.92 -4.04 3.21
CA SER A 449 34.81 -5.37 2.59
C SER A 449 36.00 -6.27 2.96
N SER A 450 35.75 -7.58 3.09
CA SER A 450 36.78 -8.59 3.36
C SER A 450 37.47 -9.12 2.09
N GLU A 451 36.89 -8.94 0.91
CA GLU A 451 37.49 -9.34 -0.37
C GLU A 451 37.72 -8.15 -1.31
N TYR A 452 36.67 -7.62 -1.92
CA TYR A 452 36.81 -6.51 -2.87
C TYR A 452 35.81 -5.38 -2.56
N PRO A 453 36.28 -4.19 -2.13
CA PRO A 453 35.38 -3.06 -1.87
C PRO A 453 34.79 -2.44 -3.14
N LEU A 454 35.40 -2.68 -4.29
CA LEU A 454 34.93 -2.28 -5.62
C LEU A 454 35.26 -3.41 -6.61
N ILE A 455 34.31 -3.76 -7.45
CA ILE A 455 34.49 -4.66 -8.61
C ILE A 455 33.94 -3.94 -9.83
N ILE A 456 34.69 -3.98 -10.93
CA ILE A 456 34.29 -3.44 -12.22
C ILE A 456 34.34 -4.60 -13.20
N GLY A 457 33.18 -4.94 -13.75
CA GLY A 457 32.99 -6.00 -14.73
C GLY A 457 33.61 -5.68 -16.09
N ASP A 458 33.52 -6.65 -16.99
CA ASP A 458 34.12 -6.56 -18.32
C ASP A 458 33.39 -5.50 -19.16
N GLU A 459 34.12 -4.82 -20.06
CA GLU A 459 33.54 -3.84 -21.01
C GLU A 459 32.88 -2.58 -20.38
N VAL A 460 32.92 -2.43 -19.05
CA VAL A 460 32.45 -1.23 -18.33
C VAL A 460 33.41 -0.06 -18.58
N THR A 461 32.93 1.00 -19.23
CA THR A 461 33.74 2.19 -19.57
C THR A 461 32.97 3.50 -19.36
N GLY A 462 33.64 4.59 -19.00
CA GLY A 462 33.02 5.93 -18.89
C GLY A 462 32.46 6.29 -17.51
N CYS A 463 32.54 5.40 -16.52
CA CYS A 463 32.10 5.67 -15.15
C CYS A 463 33.00 6.71 -14.45
N ASN A 464 32.42 7.52 -13.56
CA ASN A 464 33.16 8.42 -12.67
C ASN A 464 33.14 7.88 -11.24
N ILE A 465 34.31 7.55 -10.72
CA ILE A 465 34.50 6.91 -9.41
C ILE A 465 35.44 7.79 -8.59
N TYR A 466 34.92 8.62 -7.68
CA TYR A 466 35.75 9.57 -6.93
C TYR A 466 35.20 9.84 -5.53
N LEU A 467 36.07 10.23 -4.60
CA LEU A 467 35.74 10.52 -3.20
C LEU A 467 35.07 9.36 -2.45
N ASN A 468 35.35 8.12 -2.84
CA ASN A 468 34.94 6.95 -2.08
C ASN A 468 36.02 6.56 -1.08
N ASN A 469 35.60 5.90 0.01
CA ASN A 469 36.48 5.28 1.01
C ASN A 469 36.40 3.76 0.85
N PHE A 470 37.34 3.18 0.12
CA PHE A 470 37.44 1.74 -0.09
C PHE A 470 38.37 1.12 0.97
N ILE A 471 37.76 0.36 1.88
CA ILE A 471 38.42 -0.15 3.08
C ILE A 471 38.38 -1.66 3.06
N TYR A 472 39.57 -2.23 2.96
CA TYR A 472 39.78 -3.66 2.98
C TYR A 472 40.07 -4.13 4.40
N THR A 473 39.32 -5.12 4.88
CA THR A 473 39.36 -5.55 6.29
C THR A 473 40.19 -6.81 6.54
N ASP A 474 40.66 -7.50 5.50
CA ASP A 474 41.43 -8.74 5.58
C ASP A 474 42.91 -8.57 5.16
N THR A 475 43.61 -9.65 4.76
CA THR A 475 45.08 -9.68 4.58
C THR A 475 45.60 -9.83 3.14
N VAL A 476 44.73 -9.90 2.14
CA VAL A 476 45.13 -9.97 0.72
C VAL A 476 45.28 -8.56 0.12
N ASN A 477 46.16 -8.39 -0.86
CA ASN A 477 46.43 -7.09 -1.48
C ASN A 477 45.34 -6.78 -2.54
N ILE A 478 44.74 -5.58 -2.50
CA ILE A 478 43.68 -5.17 -3.46
C ILE A 478 44.25 -5.09 -4.89
N SER A 479 45.57 -4.87 -5.03
CA SER A 479 46.29 -4.86 -6.30
C SER A 479 46.31 -6.20 -7.08
N GLY A 480 45.53 -7.20 -6.66
CA GLY A 480 45.38 -8.50 -7.31
C GLY A 480 44.06 -8.70 -8.08
N ILE A 481 43.19 -7.69 -8.11
CA ILE A 481 41.94 -7.71 -8.88
C ILE A 481 42.27 -7.78 -10.37
N THR A 482 41.85 -8.81 -11.10
CA THR A 482 41.85 -8.78 -12.58
C THR A 482 40.52 -8.22 -13.05
N PRO A 483 40.42 -6.94 -13.48
CA PRO A 483 39.36 -6.58 -14.40
C PRO A 483 39.55 -7.41 -15.68
N GLY A 484 38.47 -7.78 -16.38
CA GLY A 484 38.59 -8.14 -17.79
C GLY A 484 38.86 -6.88 -18.61
N GLU A 485 38.36 -6.79 -19.85
CA GLU A 485 38.65 -5.67 -20.75
C GLU A 485 37.98 -4.35 -20.28
N THR A 486 38.44 -3.77 -19.17
CA THR A 486 38.02 -2.45 -18.68
C THR A 486 38.90 -1.38 -19.30
N GLY A 487 38.31 -0.25 -19.68
CA GLY A 487 39.13 0.90 -20.02
C GLY A 487 38.33 2.18 -20.24
N LYS A 488 38.87 3.30 -19.73
CA LYS A 488 38.33 4.68 -19.83
C LYS A 488 37.34 5.08 -18.72
N ASN A 489 37.32 4.40 -17.57
CA ASN A 489 36.70 4.99 -16.38
C ASN A 489 37.58 6.11 -15.80
N SER A 490 36.95 7.06 -15.12
CA SER A 490 37.64 8.16 -14.42
C SER A 490 37.62 7.90 -12.92
N PHE A 491 38.80 7.73 -12.32
CA PHE A 491 38.96 7.69 -10.87
C PHE A 491 39.14 9.09 -10.25
N LEU A 492 38.80 10.13 -10.99
CA LEU A 492 39.05 11.52 -10.65
C LEU A 492 37.74 12.31 -10.71
N SER A 493 37.56 13.23 -9.76
CA SER A 493 36.44 14.16 -9.79
C SER A 493 36.40 14.95 -11.11
N PRO A 494 35.20 15.25 -11.67
CA PRO A 494 35.09 15.98 -12.94
C PRO A 494 35.46 17.47 -12.83
N PHE A 495 35.53 18.00 -11.60
CA PHE A 495 35.92 19.37 -11.29
C PHE A 495 36.79 19.39 -10.02
N LYS A 496 37.49 20.51 -9.80
CA LYS A 496 38.27 20.72 -8.58
C LYS A 496 37.33 20.90 -7.39
N ILE A 497 37.69 20.25 -6.28
CA ILE A 497 36.93 20.29 -5.03
C ILE A 497 37.80 20.99 -3.99
N GLU A 498 37.19 21.92 -3.25
CA GLU A 498 37.85 22.58 -2.13
C GLU A 498 37.76 21.73 -0.86
N TYR A 499 38.90 21.51 -0.20
CA TYR A 499 38.98 20.65 0.98
C TYR A 499 40.01 21.16 1.99
N LYS A 500 39.91 20.66 3.22
CA LYS A 500 40.91 20.83 4.26
C LYS A 500 41.60 19.52 4.55
N TYR A 501 42.92 19.59 4.67
CA TYR A 501 43.75 18.50 5.12
C TYR A 501 44.79 19.04 6.11
N ASN A 502 44.91 18.39 7.27
CA ASN A 502 45.77 18.83 8.37
C ASN A 502 45.59 20.33 8.74
N GLY A 503 44.37 20.85 8.60
CA GLY A 503 44.00 22.23 8.93
C GLY A 503 44.31 23.28 7.85
N ASN A 504 45.04 22.93 6.78
CA ASN A 504 45.26 23.78 5.62
C ASN A 504 44.13 23.60 4.59
N SER A 505 43.98 24.55 3.67
CA SER A 505 42.94 24.53 2.63
C SER A 505 43.56 24.38 1.26
N TYR A 506 42.95 23.54 0.44
CA TYR A 506 43.42 23.14 -0.89
C TYR A 506 42.24 23.11 -1.87
N SER A 507 42.54 23.17 -3.16
CA SER A 507 41.57 23.01 -4.25
C SER A 507 42.23 22.21 -5.36
N ASN A 508 41.72 21.00 -5.61
CA ASN A 508 42.30 20.11 -6.60
C ASN A 508 41.25 19.11 -7.11
N PHE A 509 41.57 18.42 -8.20
CA PHE A 509 40.83 17.22 -8.58
C PHE A 509 41.15 16.11 -7.57
N LEU A 510 40.14 15.37 -7.13
CA LEU A 510 40.24 14.38 -6.06
C LEU A 510 39.86 13.00 -6.55
N GLY A 511 40.65 11.99 -6.17
CA GLY A 511 40.35 10.59 -6.40
C GLY A 511 39.72 9.92 -5.20
N ASN A 512 40.07 8.66 -4.94
CA ASN A 512 39.49 7.83 -3.89
C ASN A 512 40.51 7.53 -2.79
N TYR A 513 40.00 7.19 -1.61
CA TYR A 513 40.81 6.60 -0.55
C TYR A 513 40.84 5.09 -0.70
N TRP A 514 42.04 4.53 -0.71
CA TRP A 514 42.31 3.09 -0.78
C TRP A 514 43.10 2.69 0.47
N SER A 515 42.54 1.79 1.28
CA SER A 515 43.15 1.44 2.57
C SER A 515 44.54 0.78 2.48
N ASP A 516 44.90 0.21 1.33
CA ASP A 516 46.21 -0.40 1.05
C ASP A 516 47.17 0.54 0.32
N TYR A 517 46.74 1.75 -0.05
CA TYR A 517 47.60 2.74 -0.69
C TYR A 517 48.69 3.22 0.27
N SER A 518 49.95 3.01 -0.12
CA SER A 518 51.13 3.36 0.66
C SER A 518 52.02 4.41 0.00
N GLY A 519 51.46 5.24 -0.90
CA GLY A 519 52.20 6.29 -1.58
C GLY A 519 52.61 7.44 -0.66
N THR A 520 53.39 8.39 -1.18
CA THR A 520 53.86 9.56 -0.44
C THR A 520 53.04 10.81 -0.76
N ASP A 521 53.02 11.76 0.16
CA ASP A 521 52.45 13.11 -0.02
C ASP A 521 53.50 14.14 0.39
N ALA A 522 54.39 14.45 -0.55
CA ALA A 522 55.56 15.28 -0.32
C ALA A 522 55.22 16.77 -0.21
N ASP A 523 54.13 17.22 -0.84
CA ASP A 523 53.65 18.59 -0.75
C ASP A 523 52.62 18.82 0.39
N ALA A 524 52.28 17.75 1.11
CA ALA A 524 51.37 17.71 2.25
C ALA A 524 49.98 18.25 1.92
N ASN A 525 49.51 18.01 0.69
CA ASN A 525 48.21 18.45 0.22
C ASN A 525 47.10 17.40 0.48
N GLY A 526 47.42 16.20 0.97
CA GLY A 526 46.46 15.13 1.25
C GLY A 526 46.14 14.20 0.07
N ILE A 527 46.78 14.44 -1.08
CA ILE A 527 46.72 13.63 -2.29
C ILE A 527 48.08 12.97 -2.48
N GLY A 528 48.09 11.70 -2.86
CA GLY A 528 49.30 10.95 -3.11
C GLY A 528 50.03 11.37 -4.40
N ASP A 529 51.35 11.46 -4.33
CA ASP A 529 52.24 11.83 -5.44
C ASP A 529 52.39 10.72 -6.50
N THR A 530 52.02 9.48 -6.14
CA THR A 530 52.06 8.32 -7.03
C THR A 530 50.65 7.82 -7.28
N TYR A 531 50.33 7.49 -8.53
CA TYR A 531 49.05 6.89 -8.86
C TYR A 531 48.84 5.58 -8.06
N TYR A 532 47.58 5.26 -7.78
CA TYR A 532 47.17 3.93 -7.37
C TYR A 532 46.74 3.15 -8.62
N LEU A 533 47.24 1.92 -8.76
CA LEU A 533 46.84 1.02 -9.84
C LEU A 533 45.68 0.18 -9.35
N TYR A 534 44.56 0.29 -10.04
CA TYR A 534 43.44 -0.63 -9.88
C TYR A 534 43.53 -1.67 -10.99
N GLY A 535 43.66 -2.94 -10.63
CA GLY A 535 43.84 -4.04 -11.58
C GLY A 535 45.15 -4.82 -11.44
N CYS A 536 45.20 -6.00 -12.05
CA CYS A 536 46.29 -6.98 -12.01
C CYS A 536 47.10 -6.92 -13.31
N ASP A 537 48.42 -7.07 -13.18
CA ASP A 537 49.47 -6.85 -14.18
C ASP A 537 49.68 -8.05 -15.15
N ASP A 538 48.76 -9.02 -15.19
CA ASP A 538 48.95 -10.23 -16.01
C ASP A 538 48.77 -9.96 -17.52
N GLU A 539 47.99 -8.94 -17.90
CA GLU A 539 47.96 -8.36 -19.26
C GLU A 539 48.04 -6.82 -19.17
N SER A 540 49.21 -6.25 -19.49
CA SER A 540 49.57 -4.84 -19.29
C SER A 540 48.70 -3.79 -20.00
N ASP A 541 47.68 -4.19 -20.76
CA ASP A 541 46.89 -3.33 -21.63
C ASP A 541 45.56 -2.84 -20.99
N TYR A 542 45.19 -3.30 -19.79
CA TYR A 542 43.88 -3.02 -19.15
C TYR A 542 43.94 -2.48 -17.70
N LEU A 543 45.00 -1.78 -17.31
CA LEU A 543 45.11 -1.15 -15.98
C LEU A 543 44.42 0.22 -15.94
N GLU A 544 43.52 0.42 -14.98
CA GLU A 544 42.99 1.74 -14.64
C GLU A 544 43.79 2.37 -13.49
N ASN A 545 43.91 3.69 -13.48
CA ASN A 545 44.69 4.38 -12.46
C ASN A 545 43.91 5.51 -11.79
N ASP A 546 43.92 5.47 -10.46
CA ASP A 546 43.59 6.64 -9.67
C ASP A 546 44.85 7.52 -9.63
N THR A 547 44.78 8.65 -10.33
CA THR A 547 45.90 9.61 -10.46
C THR A 547 45.96 10.62 -9.31
N ALA A 548 44.95 10.65 -8.45
CA ALA A 548 44.88 11.51 -7.27
C ALA A 548 44.37 10.75 -6.04
N PRO A 549 44.99 9.61 -5.67
CA PRO A 549 44.55 8.81 -4.54
C PRO A 549 44.69 9.61 -3.24
N LEU A 550 43.71 9.50 -2.36
CA LEU A 550 43.70 10.26 -1.11
C LEU A 550 44.58 9.58 -0.05
N ILE A 551 45.32 10.39 0.71
CA ILE A 551 46.19 9.90 1.80
C ILE A 551 45.40 9.51 3.06
N GLY A 552 44.21 10.06 3.20
CA GLY A 552 43.30 9.77 4.31
C GLY A 552 41.86 9.66 3.83
N MET A 553 40.99 9.23 4.73
CA MET A 553 39.58 9.02 4.40
C MET A 553 38.88 10.35 4.13
N TRP A 554 38.11 10.41 3.04
CA TRP A 554 37.24 11.53 2.75
C TRP A 554 36.11 11.63 3.79
N GLY A 555 35.80 12.84 4.23
CA GLY A 555 34.85 13.12 5.30
C GLY A 555 35.40 12.92 6.72
N ILE A 556 36.62 12.40 6.87
CA ILE A 556 37.30 12.21 8.17
C ILE A 556 38.61 12.99 8.20
N ASP A 557 39.58 12.61 7.38
CA ASP A 557 40.92 13.20 7.34
C ASP A 557 40.99 14.36 6.35
N LEU A 558 40.36 14.16 5.18
CA LEU A 558 40.10 15.19 4.19
C LEU A 558 38.64 15.60 4.35
N ILE A 559 38.41 16.80 4.88
CA ILE A 559 37.06 17.32 5.10
C ILE A 559 36.76 18.40 4.06
N PRO A 560 35.53 18.48 3.52
CA PRO A 560 35.17 19.56 2.62
C PRO A 560 35.41 20.93 3.29
N TYR A 561 35.95 21.88 2.52
CA TYR A 561 36.22 23.21 3.05
C TYR A 561 34.90 23.95 3.29
N THR A 562 34.67 24.37 4.54
CA THR A 562 33.49 25.14 4.96
C THR A 562 33.84 26.61 5.24
N PRO A 563 33.24 27.57 4.50
CA PRO A 563 33.07 28.94 4.95
C PRO A 563 31.94 28.99 6.00
N VAL A 564 32.14 29.74 7.09
CA VAL A 564 31.12 29.89 8.15
C VAL A 564 30.01 30.82 7.67
N THR A 565 28.80 30.28 7.44
CA THR A 565 27.56 31.07 7.37
C THR A 565 26.40 30.34 8.06
N THR A 566 25.83 30.98 9.07
CA THR A 566 24.65 30.55 9.83
C THR A 566 23.37 30.78 9.01
N HIS A 567 22.44 29.82 8.92
CA HIS A 567 20.99 30.00 9.22
C HIS A 567 20.13 28.73 8.97
N THR A 568 18.94 28.75 9.60
CA THR A 568 17.92 27.74 9.97
C THR A 568 17.18 26.94 8.87
N THR A 569 16.80 25.70 9.22
CA THR A 569 16.12 24.67 8.40
C THR A 569 14.58 24.74 8.34
N ARG A 570 14.00 24.25 7.20
CA ARG A 570 12.66 23.60 7.10
C ARG A 570 12.44 22.89 5.74
N SER A 571 11.88 21.67 5.76
CA SER A 571 11.78 20.65 4.68
C SER A 571 10.48 20.68 3.83
N SER A 572 10.59 20.22 2.57
CA SER A 572 9.59 19.59 1.63
C SER A 572 10.15 19.75 0.19
N GLY A 573 10.13 18.83 -0.81
CA GLY A 573 9.50 17.52 -1.06
C GLY A 573 8.91 17.50 -2.50
N GLY A 574 9.38 16.60 -3.38
CA GLY A 574 8.83 16.28 -4.72
C GLY A 574 9.66 16.81 -5.91
N GLY A 575 9.85 16.12 -7.04
CA GLY A 575 9.48 14.79 -7.56
C GLY A 575 10.15 14.66 -8.95
N GLY A 576 10.59 13.48 -9.38
CA GLY A 576 11.41 13.31 -10.58
C GLY A 576 11.06 12.05 -11.36
N ARG A 577 10.73 12.23 -12.65
CA ARG A 577 10.62 11.21 -13.70
C ARG A 577 11.87 11.26 -14.55
N SER A 578 12.42 10.15 -14.99
CA SER A 578 13.37 9.87 -16.08
C SER A 578 14.26 10.89 -16.81
N TYR A 579 15.45 10.41 -17.17
CA TYR A 579 16.62 11.05 -17.79
C TYR A 579 17.19 10.00 -18.73
N ASP A 580 17.04 10.05 -20.05
CA ASP A 580 18.05 9.48 -20.99
C ASP A 580 17.81 10.00 -22.40
N SER A 581 16.57 9.88 -22.89
CA SER A 581 16.14 10.60 -24.10
C SER A 581 16.02 12.10 -23.87
N ASP A 582 16.24 12.55 -22.62
CA ASP A 582 15.85 13.87 -22.21
C ASP A 582 16.93 14.89 -22.49
N ILE A 583 18.22 14.52 -22.63
CA ILE A 583 19.30 15.48 -22.86
C ILE A 583 19.51 15.72 -24.35
N SER A 584 19.68 16.99 -24.73
CA SER A 584 19.84 17.36 -26.12
C SER A 584 21.08 16.76 -26.79
N ASP A 585 20.86 16.11 -27.93
CA ASP A 585 21.93 15.63 -28.82
C ASP A 585 22.81 16.76 -29.37
N GLU A 586 22.32 18.00 -29.33
CA GLU A 586 23.06 19.18 -29.80
C GLU A 586 24.19 19.60 -28.86
N ILE A 587 24.30 19.00 -27.66
CA ILE A 587 25.44 19.21 -26.77
C ILE A 587 26.59 18.28 -27.20
N ASP A 588 27.66 18.87 -27.74
CA ASP A 588 28.77 18.09 -28.31
C ASP A 588 29.67 17.46 -27.22
N SER A 589 29.92 18.21 -26.13
CA SER A 589 30.84 17.77 -25.08
C SER A 589 30.22 16.79 -24.11
N LYS A 590 30.92 15.68 -23.89
CA LYS A 590 30.62 14.70 -22.83
C LYS A 590 30.65 15.34 -21.43
N VAL A 591 31.57 16.28 -21.18
CA VAL A 591 31.68 16.94 -19.88
C VAL A 591 30.45 17.80 -19.62
N ILE A 592 29.96 18.53 -20.63
CA ILE A 592 28.75 19.34 -20.51
C ILE A 592 27.51 18.47 -20.38
N LYS A 593 27.39 17.39 -21.17
CA LYS A 593 26.31 16.39 -21.02
C LYS A 593 26.26 15.82 -19.61
N ASN A 594 27.41 15.42 -19.05
CA ASN A 594 27.52 14.88 -17.68
C ASN A 594 27.09 15.90 -16.63
N PHE A 595 27.40 17.17 -16.84
CA PHE A 595 26.94 18.20 -15.93
C PHE A 595 25.42 18.38 -16.02
N VAL A 596 24.86 18.55 -17.22
CA VAL A 596 23.42 18.77 -17.45
C VAL A 596 22.59 17.58 -16.97
N SER A 597 23.08 16.34 -17.13
CA SER A 597 22.42 15.12 -16.66
C SER A 597 22.24 15.13 -15.14
N SER A 598 23.31 15.48 -14.42
CA SER A 598 23.32 15.59 -12.96
C SER A 598 22.58 16.82 -12.40
N ALA A 599 22.23 17.77 -13.26
CA ALA A 599 21.69 19.07 -12.88
C ALA A 599 20.17 19.19 -13.06
N THR A 600 19.51 19.87 -12.13
CA THR A 600 18.12 20.31 -12.30
C THR A 600 18.09 21.54 -13.20
N VAL A 601 17.45 21.47 -14.36
CA VAL A 601 17.30 22.61 -15.28
C VAL A 601 16.05 23.41 -14.92
N LEU A 602 16.22 24.70 -14.61
CA LEU A 602 15.24 25.56 -13.97
C LEU A 602 14.78 26.69 -14.91
N PHE A 603 13.47 26.82 -15.11
CA PHE A 603 12.86 27.88 -15.92
C PHE A 603 11.90 28.77 -15.11
N GLY A 604 11.68 30.00 -15.58
CA GLY A 604 10.87 31.01 -14.89
C GLY A 604 9.47 31.25 -15.45
N ASN A 605 9.28 31.05 -16.75
CA ASN A 605 8.02 31.26 -17.46
C ASN A 605 7.95 30.37 -18.70
N GLU A 606 6.82 30.37 -19.41
CA GLU A 606 6.59 29.57 -20.63
C GLU A 606 7.59 29.82 -21.77
N ILE A 607 8.28 30.97 -21.78
CA ILE A 607 9.26 31.32 -22.82
C ILE A 607 10.63 30.74 -22.45
N ASP A 608 11.05 30.92 -21.19
CA ASP A 608 12.27 30.33 -20.66
C ASP A 608 12.16 28.81 -20.62
N GLN A 609 10.94 28.26 -20.52
CA GLN A 609 10.65 26.85 -20.64
C GLN A 609 11.13 26.28 -21.98
N GLN A 610 10.83 26.96 -23.09
CA GLN A 610 11.23 26.52 -24.43
C GLN A 610 12.75 26.48 -24.57
N PHE A 611 13.46 27.47 -24.01
CA PHE A 611 14.92 27.47 -23.99
C PHE A 611 15.50 26.37 -23.09
N ALA A 612 14.86 26.11 -21.94
CA ALA A 612 15.28 25.04 -21.05
C ALA A 612 15.09 23.66 -21.67
N GLU A 613 14.00 23.45 -22.41
CA GLU A 613 13.68 22.24 -23.19
C GLU A 613 14.75 21.91 -24.24
N GLU A 614 15.51 22.89 -24.72
CA GLU A 614 16.62 22.67 -25.67
C GLU A 614 17.89 22.11 -25.02
N LEU A 615 18.03 22.16 -23.68
CA LEU A 615 19.11 21.51 -22.96
C LEU A 615 18.71 20.10 -22.55
N ARG A 616 17.48 20.01 -22.02
CA ARG A 616 16.85 18.73 -21.74
C ARG A 616 15.33 18.83 -21.70
N GLU A 617 14.60 17.76 -21.99
CA GLU A 617 13.14 17.71 -21.89
C GLU A 617 12.66 17.88 -20.45
N ARG A 618 13.40 17.33 -19.48
CA ARG A 618 12.98 17.38 -18.08
C ARG A 618 13.50 18.60 -17.35
N ILE A 619 12.59 19.55 -17.21
CA ILE A 619 12.84 20.85 -16.62
C ILE A 619 11.91 21.10 -15.45
N GLN A 620 12.36 21.93 -14.53
CA GLN A 620 11.67 22.25 -13.29
C GLN A 620 11.32 23.73 -13.27
N ASN A 621 10.06 24.04 -12.94
CA ASN A 621 9.69 25.42 -12.68
C ASN A 621 10.41 25.90 -11.41
N ALA A 622 11.08 27.04 -11.52
CA ALA A 622 11.86 27.65 -10.45
C ALA A 622 11.01 28.16 -9.27
N GLU A 623 9.69 28.23 -9.39
CA GLU A 623 8.80 28.69 -8.32
C GLU A 623 8.85 27.76 -7.09
N GLY A 624 9.33 28.28 -5.97
CA GLY A 624 9.44 27.54 -4.71
C GLY A 624 10.55 26.47 -4.70
N PHE A 625 11.37 26.40 -5.75
CA PHE A 625 12.47 25.44 -5.83
C PHE A 625 13.53 25.74 -4.77
N LYS A 626 14.00 24.69 -4.09
CA LYS A 626 15.11 24.76 -3.16
C LYS A 626 16.27 23.97 -3.72
N ILE A 627 17.46 24.53 -3.60
CA ILE A 627 18.66 23.85 -4.05
C ILE A 627 18.90 22.56 -3.25
N SER A 628 19.07 21.46 -3.96
CA SER A 628 19.34 20.13 -3.38
C SER A 628 20.34 19.31 -4.20
N GLY A 629 20.88 19.89 -5.27
CA GLY A 629 21.73 19.26 -6.28
C GLY A 629 22.32 20.32 -7.22
N ASN A 630 23.12 19.88 -8.21
CA ASN A 630 23.56 20.73 -9.32
C ASN A 630 22.35 21.35 -10.03
N ALA A 631 22.50 22.54 -10.62
CA ALA A 631 21.40 23.22 -11.30
C ALA A 631 21.85 24.00 -12.54
N VAL A 632 20.95 24.13 -13.51
CA VAL A 632 21.09 25.06 -14.64
C VAL A 632 19.93 26.03 -14.61
N ILE A 633 20.22 27.31 -14.45
CA ILE A 633 19.21 28.37 -14.46
C ILE A 633 19.11 28.90 -15.88
N VAL A 634 17.93 28.82 -16.48
CA VAL A 634 17.64 29.38 -17.80
C VAL A 634 16.68 30.56 -17.64
N GLY A 635 17.09 31.73 -18.15
CA GLY A 635 16.28 32.95 -18.17
C GLY A 635 16.57 33.95 -17.04
N GLY A 636 16.26 35.23 -17.28
CA GLY A 636 16.64 36.35 -16.42
C GLY A 636 15.83 36.50 -15.12
N PRO A 637 16.31 37.31 -14.15
CA PRO A 637 15.73 37.43 -12.79
C PRO A 637 14.34 38.10 -12.74
N LYS A 638 13.91 38.71 -13.85
CA LYS A 638 12.56 39.27 -13.96
C LYS A 638 11.50 38.16 -13.99
N ALA A 639 11.79 37.07 -14.69
CA ALA A 639 10.87 35.96 -14.92
C ALA A 639 11.21 34.75 -14.04
N ASN A 640 12.49 34.44 -13.88
CA ASN A 640 12.93 33.28 -13.13
C ASN A 640 13.13 33.65 -11.64
N PRO A 641 12.26 33.16 -10.72
CA PRO A 641 12.33 33.49 -9.30
C PRO A 641 13.61 32.99 -8.63
N PHE A 642 14.16 31.86 -9.08
CA PHE A 642 15.44 31.34 -8.59
C PHE A 642 16.59 32.19 -9.10
N ALA A 643 16.59 32.58 -10.38
CA ALA A 643 17.54 33.55 -10.90
C ALA A 643 17.51 34.86 -10.08
N ARG A 644 16.33 35.38 -9.72
CA ARG A 644 16.19 36.59 -8.90
C ARG A 644 16.84 36.48 -7.51
N GLU A 645 16.82 35.29 -6.92
CA GLU A 645 17.41 35.04 -5.61
C GLU A 645 18.95 35.04 -5.66
N TYR A 646 19.53 34.50 -6.74
CA TYR A 646 20.98 34.30 -6.86
C TYR A 646 21.70 35.29 -7.77
N ASN A 647 20.99 36.09 -8.57
CA ASN A 647 21.56 36.97 -9.61
C ASN A 647 22.70 37.87 -9.09
N ASP A 648 22.55 38.44 -7.90
CA ASP A 648 23.52 39.37 -7.31
C ASP A 648 24.77 38.66 -6.74
N GLN A 649 24.77 37.32 -6.70
CA GLN A 649 25.90 36.50 -6.24
C GLN A 649 26.83 36.07 -7.37
N PHE A 650 26.35 36.15 -8.61
CA PHE A 650 27.14 35.88 -9.80
C PHE A 650 28.03 37.08 -10.16
N GLU A 651 29.16 36.82 -10.82
CA GLU A 651 30.13 37.86 -11.18
C GLU A 651 29.54 38.90 -12.15
N MET A 652 28.65 38.48 -13.05
CA MET A 652 27.95 39.37 -13.97
C MET A 652 26.43 39.28 -13.76
N PRO A 653 25.85 40.04 -12.81
CA PRO A 653 24.41 40.06 -12.59
C PRO A 653 23.65 40.53 -13.83
N ILE A 654 22.64 39.78 -14.23
CA ILE A 654 21.87 39.99 -15.46
C ILE A 654 20.64 40.85 -15.15
N SER A 655 20.23 41.71 -16.08
CA SER A 655 19.02 42.52 -15.97
C SER A 655 18.38 42.67 -17.34
N ASN A 656 17.27 43.41 -17.43
CA ASN A 656 16.66 43.70 -18.72
C ASN A 656 17.50 44.64 -19.61
N ASP A 657 18.50 45.32 -19.05
CA ASP A 657 19.33 46.29 -19.76
C ASP A 657 20.79 45.82 -19.91
N TYR A 658 21.20 44.78 -19.19
CA TYR A 658 22.56 44.23 -19.16
C TYR A 658 22.50 42.70 -19.28
N PRO A 659 23.29 42.05 -20.17
CA PRO A 659 24.52 42.53 -20.82
C PRO A 659 24.34 43.44 -22.06
N GLY A 660 23.12 43.62 -22.56
CA GLY A 660 22.80 44.50 -23.69
C GLY A 660 21.94 43.82 -24.76
N GLU A 661 21.50 44.59 -25.76
CA GLU A 661 20.64 44.06 -26.83
C GLU A 661 21.29 42.85 -27.54
N ASN A 662 20.52 41.76 -27.66
CA ASN A 662 20.91 40.47 -28.22
C ASN A 662 22.08 39.78 -27.51
N LYS A 663 22.39 40.17 -26.26
CA LYS A 663 23.51 39.60 -25.50
C LYS A 663 23.04 38.76 -24.32
N GLY A 664 23.73 37.66 -24.10
CA GLY A 664 23.58 36.76 -22.97
C GLY A 664 24.90 36.50 -22.26
N VAL A 665 24.81 35.90 -21.08
CA VAL A 665 25.94 35.49 -20.26
C VAL A 665 25.75 34.03 -19.85
N ILE A 666 26.83 33.26 -19.92
CA ILE A 666 27.00 31.95 -19.29
C ILE A 666 27.95 32.14 -18.14
N GLN A 667 27.56 31.74 -16.93
CA GLN A 667 28.45 31.85 -15.77
C GLN A 667 28.18 30.73 -14.78
N VAL A 668 29.22 30.30 -14.08
CA VAL A 668 29.17 29.16 -13.16
C VAL A 668 29.47 29.66 -11.76
N MET A 669 28.72 29.16 -10.79
CA MET A 669 29.04 29.33 -9.38
C MET A 669 28.85 28.01 -8.64
N THR A 670 29.62 27.80 -7.58
CA THR A 670 29.41 26.67 -6.67
C THR A 670 28.75 27.17 -5.40
N ILE A 671 27.63 26.56 -5.03
CA ILE A 671 26.90 26.82 -3.80
C ILE A 671 27.09 25.65 -2.84
N GLN A 672 27.30 25.96 -1.56
CA GLN A 672 27.40 24.95 -0.52
C GLN A 672 26.15 25.00 0.38
N ASP A 673 25.44 23.87 0.50
CA ASP A 673 24.42 23.68 1.53
C ASP A 673 25.06 23.18 2.82
N ASN A 674 25.01 24.06 3.82
CA ASN A 674 25.58 23.86 5.16
C ASN A 674 24.51 23.53 6.22
N SER A 675 23.29 23.21 5.81
CA SER A 675 22.16 23.00 6.73
C SER A 675 22.14 21.62 7.42
N GLY A 676 23.01 20.69 7.01
CA GLY A 676 23.13 19.32 7.53
C GLY A 676 24.44 19.00 8.27
N LYS A 677 24.60 17.75 8.73
CA LYS A 677 25.86 17.22 9.31
C LYS A 677 26.97 17.01 8.26
N ILE A 678 26.61 16.96 6.98
CA ILE A 678 27.48 16.82 5.81
C ILE A 678 27.22 18.04 4.93
N VAL A 679 28.29 18.66 4.43
CA VAL A 679 28.23 19.81 3.52
C VAL A 679 28.06 19.28 2.11
N LYS A 680 27.05 19.78 1.41
CA LYS A 680 26.80 19.40 0.01
C LYS A 680 27.23 20.55 -0.88
N SER A 681 28.10 20.29 -1.85
CA SER A 681 28.50 21.27 -2.87
C SER A 681 27.68 21.04 -4.13
N TYR A 682 27.09 22.11 -4.66
CA TYR A 682 26.28 22.12 -5.86
C TYR A 682 26.86 23.11 -6.86
N THR A 683 27.04 22.69 -8.10
CA THR A 683 27.43 23.58 -9.19
C THR A 683 26.18 24.13 -9.87
N ILE A 684 26.13 25.45 -10.02
CA ILE A 684 25.04 26.16 -10.69
C ILE A 684 25.59 26.85 -11.92
N VAL A 685 25.03 26.50 -13.08
CA VAL A 685 25.25 27.23 -14.33
C VAL A 685 24.10 28.19 -14.54
N TYR A 686 24.41 29.44 -14.87
CA TYR A 686 23.41 30.48 -15.15
C TYR A 686 23.53 30.95 -16.59
N ILE A 687 22.47 30.72 -17.36
CA ILE A 687 22.33 31.05 -18.79
C ILE A 687 21.17 32.03 -18.95
N ALA A 688 21.47 33.30 -19.20
CA ALA A 688 20.44 34.30 -19.46
C ALA A 688 20.96 35.50 -20.26
N GLY A 689 20.07 36.21 -20.92
CA GLY A 689 20.35 37.51 -21.52
C GLY A 689 19.38 38.59 -21.09
N SER A 690 19.67 39.82 -21.52
CA SER A 690 18.79 40.98 -21.28
C SER A 690 17.51 40.95 -22.10
N ASP A 691 17.53 40.17 -23.18
CA ASP A 691 16.38 39.86 -24.01
C ASP A 691 16.41 38.39 -24.46
N ARG A 692 15.39 37.99 -25.22
CA ARG A 692 15.20 36.60 -25.66
C ARG A 692 16.32 36.12 -26.58
N LEU A 693 16.81 36.99 -27.46
CA LEU A 693 17.89 36.64 -28.39
C LEU A 693 19.21 36.51 -27.64
N GLY A 694 19.41 37.32 -26.60
CA GLY A 694 20.53 37.18 -25.67
C GLY A 694 20.53 35.84 -24.93
N THR A 695 19.40 35.44 -24.35
CA THR A 695 19.28 34.12 -23.71
C THR A 695 19.55 32.99 -24.71
N GLN A 696 18.98 33.08 -25.92
CA GLN A 696 19.23 32.10 -26.98
C GLN A 696 20.70 32.05 -27.41
N ALA A 697 21.40 33.19 -27.48
CA ALA A 697 22.83 33.22 -27.78
C ALA A 697 23.67 32.49 -26.73
N ALA A 698 23.43 32.76 -25.45
CA ALA A 698 24.14 32.08 -24.36
C ALA A 698 23.84 30.57 -24.35
N LEU A 699 22.59 30.18 -24.58
CA LEU A 699 22.16 28.79 -24.64
C LEU A 699 22.84 28.01 -25.78
N GLU A 700 22.78 28.54 -27.00
CA GLU A 700 23.37 27.92 -28.18
C GLU A 700 24.89 27.81 -28.06
N TYR A 701 25.55 28.80 -27.48
CA TYR A 701 26.99 28.72 -27.23
C TYR A 701 27.33 27.73 -26.11
N PHE A 702 26.51 27.62 -25.06
CA PHE A 702 26.69 26.66 -23.98
C PHE A 702 26.75 25.21 -24.49
N LYS A 703 25.90 24.85 -25.46
CA LYS A 703 25.90 23.52 -26.11
C LYS A 703 27.24 23.17 -26.79
N THR A 704 28.03 24.18 -27.17
CA THR A 704 29.32 24.02 -27.88
C THR A 704 30.54 24.01 -26.95
N LEU A 705 30.36 24.19 -25.63
CA LEU A 705 31.48 24.23 -24.70
C LEU A 705 32.10 22.84 -24.52
N ASP A 706 33.44 22.77 -24.44
CA ASP A 706 34.15 21.53 -24.10
C ASP A 706 34.11 21.25 -22.58
N GLU A 707 34.10 22.30 -21.75
CA GLU A 707 34.08 22.25 -20.28
C GLU A 707 33.33 23.45 -19.69
N LEU A 708 32.93 23.37 -18.42
CA LEU A 708 32.30 24.50 -17.73
C LEU A 708 33.29 25.67 -17.59
N PRO A 709 32.87 26.91 -17.86
CA PRO A 709 33.81 28.02 -17.89
C PRO A 709 34.22 28.46 -16.47
N ASP A 710 35.51 28.71 -16.29
CA ASP A 710 36.11 29.22 -15.04
C ASP A 710 35.65 30.65 -14.68
N GLY A 711 35.07 31.38 -15.64
CA GLY A 711 34.53 32.72 -15.47
C GLY A 711 33.37 33.00 -16.43
N PRO A 712 32.69 34.16 -16.31
CA PRO A 712 31.58 34.50 -17.18
C PRO A 712 31.98 34.60 -18.66
N ILE A 713 31.14 34.08 -19.55
CA ILE A 713 31.26 34.23 -20.99
C ILE A 713 30.08 35.07 -21.48
N MET A 714 30.34 36.20 -22.12
CA MET A 714 29.32 37.01 -22.78
C MET A 714 29.21 36.62 -24.25
N VAL A 715 27.97 36.39 -24.71
CA VAL A 715 27.68 35.92 -26.05
C VAL A 715 26.64 36.85 -26.71
N GLU A 716 26.83 37.19 -27.98
CA GLU A 716 25.90 38.00 -28.79
C GLU A 716 25.25 37.16 -29.89
N TRP A 717 23.94 37.30 -30.08
CA TRP A 717 23.23 36.70 -31.20
C TRP A 717 23.43 37.50 -32.48
N THR A 718 24.02 36.87 -33.50
CA THR A 718 24.25 37.48 -34.81
C THR A 718 23.45 36.77 -35.91
N ALA A 719 23.45 37.33 -37.12
CA ALA A 719 22.84 36.69 -38.28
C ALA A 719 23.45 35.32 -38.64
N ASN A 720 24.63 34.99 -38.11
CA ASN A 720 25.34 33.74 -38.35
C ASN A 720 25.39 32.82 -37.11
N GLY A 721 24.58 33.11 -36.08
CA GLY A 721 24.58 32.37 -34.80
C GLY A 721 25.28 33.10 -33.66
N PRO A 722 25.50 32.41 -32.52
CA PRO A 722 26.11 33.00 -31.32
C PRO A 722 27.60 33.29 -31.52
N VAL A 723 28.07 34.43 -31.00
CA VAL A 723 29.49 34.82 -31.03
C VAL A 723 29.90 35.33 -29.66
N VAL A 724 31.03 34.84 -29.13
CA VAL A 724 31.63 35.36 -27.89
C VAL A 724 32.08 36.80 -28.09
N VAL A 725 31.68 37.68 -27.18
CA VAL A 725 31.98 39.11 -27.22
C VAL A 725 32.78 39.60 -26.02
N GLU A 726 32.79 38.85 -24.92
CA GLU A 726 33.64 39.10 -23.74
C GLU A 726 33.90 37.81 -22.98
#